data_AF-A0A9W8IJQ7-F1
#
_entry.id   AF-A0A9W8IJQ7-F1
#
_cell.length_a   1.000
_cell.length_b   1.000
_cell.length_c   1.000
_cell.angle_alpha   90.00
_cell.angle_beta   90.00
_cell.angle_gamma   90.00
#
_symmetry.space_group_name_H-M   'P 1'
#
loop_
_entity.id
_entity.type
_entity.pdbx_description
1 polymer ?
#
loop_
_entity_poly.entity_id
_entity_poly.type
_entity_poly.pdbx_seq_one_letter_code
_entity_poly.pdbx_strand_id
1 'polypeptide(L)'
;MRAGALLPDGSHMHSTYVAPLQREAYLWIGVIDIFLFAVSTVLFIYRGHSALDINAHAVMLTSIGSFTILIVNTCFLFQFVWPGNFPCFIILWCAYPGVMLWMSCTMARALRLYVLSYRNMQKLKERNRPGQLTAAHLYGTGIVKDTDSDMDDVESTYNINNTRMAAAQAAQAAAGGTDVAAATAHHRSSFWHKRRTAMRNWWSREMMLLTERRLVYYTLISTLFAAVICSVIQALTKELSIVPMRYSKCPVGVWEYFPLYSLTALYCLVLTPIIVYHIWPIKDAFGIRHDILLNNLFTFVCIAMFMVQTNRGFGGEDPFWDSFLWCALLFNMSQFTSVIIPLIRSYRQSDIFTWSDSSGRNASKELFYRVLNHPEMFRLLKVYSAANFCTEVTLFLEEYQVLKANAVRFYNMDEPDFKVDETGATRLHADDDGPTTSAVAHHAAASISRPDVNTVGNSAWANNGGFRHPYAVAGASSHSPEIMAADLHCEKDALRMHLNGKHVDLESNPDTVITVGDSGSMSDADYSDKAAIVSHPGNIGTISALRIHTGPAHTTAGDSKTGAKEKSRLGGFWGMFKKGKNSGDTSAAATAAVANIDDAVAGDEDVEGGAGGNGLIKPSNAAILAIGGAAIGDLPQRRNSRGEEVMVVSSIPPFTPVRYTIMPTLMQTPAGLHRKVNINAFKVLPFTLRGDYYGFYSTFIAQGATLQINIDGRIAETITRLVHSQQYTIDMMDEAHSEVLQLLYDNIFKKFVRVHHRDLINIM
;
A
#
# COMPACT_ATOMS: atom_id res chain seq x y z
N MET A 1 67.45 5.38 -15.76
CA MET A 1 67.08 6.37 -14.72
C MET A 1 67.49 7.76 -15.20
N ARG A 2 66.57 8.53 -15.79
CA ARG A 2 66.80 9.95 -16.08
C ARG A 2 66.35 10.74 -14.86
N ALA A 3 67.24 11.54 -14.28
CA ALA A 3 66.89 12.48 -13.23
C ALA A 3 65.77 13.39 -13.76
N GLY A 4 64.56 13.25 -13.21
CA GLY A 4 63.44 14.12 -13.53
C GLY A 4 63.79 15.53 -13.10
N ALA A 5 63.78 16.46 -14.03
CA ALA A 5 63.94 17.88 -13.73
C ALA A 5 62.85 18.28 -12.73
N LEU A 6 63.27 18.64 -11.51
CA LEU A 6 62.41 19.29 -10.53
C LEU A 6 61.97 20.62 -11.13
N LEU A 7 60.67 20.91 -11.07
CA LEU A 7 60.18 22.26 -11.33
C LEU A 7 60.81 23.23 -10.29
N PRO A 8 60.92 24.53 -10.60
CA PRO A 8 61.57 25.52 -9.70
C PRO A 8 60.96 25.62 -8.31
N ASP A 9 59.74 25.12 -8.13
CA ASP A 9 58.99 25.05 -6.87
C ASP A 9 59.17 23.71 -6.12
N GLY A 10 60.04 22.82 -6.61
CA GLY A 10 60.30 21.50 -6.01
C GLY A 10 59.14 20.52 -6.18
N SER A 11 58.11 20.87 -6.94
CA SER A 11 56.98 19.97 -7.19
C SER A 11 57.33 18.98 -8.31
N HIS A 12 57.14 17.69 -8.04
CA HIS A 12 57.22 16.68 -9.08
C HIS A 12 56.06 16.88 -10.04
N MET A 13 56.36 17.14 -11.31
CA MET A 13 55.36 17.17 -12.37
C MET A 13 54.75 15.76 -12.46
N HIS A 14 53.62 15.54 -11.79
CA HIS A 14 52.89 14.28 -11.88
C HIS A 14 52.48 14.07 -13.34
N SER A 15 53.13 13.11 -14.00
CA SER A 15 52.79 12.73 -15.36
C SER A 15 51.31 12.33 -15.39
N THR A 16 50.47 13.18 -16.00
CA THR A 16 49.06 12.91 -16.27
C THR A 16 48.87 11.91 -17.41
N TYR A 17 49.92 11.15 -17.74
CA TYR A 17 49.88 10.16 -18.81
C TYR A 17 49.09 8.93 -18.35
N VAL A 18 47.78 8.97 -18.54
CA VAL A 18 46.93 7.79 -18.49
C VAL A 18 47.26 6.94 -19.71
N ALA A 19 47.49 5.64 -19.50
CA ALA A 19 47.79 4.73 -20.60
C ALA A 19 46.64 4.77 -21.63
N PRO A 20 46.92 4.83 -22.95
CA PRO A 20 45.88 4.94 -23.97
C PRO A 20 44.84 3.81 -23.87
N LEU A 21 45.28 2.60 -23.52
CA LEU A 21 44.41 1.44 -23.28
C LEU A 21 43.39 1.68 -22.16
N GLN A 22 43.79 2.32 -21.07
CA GLN A 22 42.91 2.59 -19.94
C GLN A 22 41.81 3.59 -20.32
N ARG A 23 42.17 4.62 -21.09
CA ARG A 23 41.22 5.60 -21.63
C ARG A 23 40.19 4.93 -22.54
N GLU A 24 40.64 4.06 -23.44
CA GLU A 24 39.76 3.29 -24.32
C GLU A 24 38.84 2.37 -23.53
N ALA A 25 39.36 1.69 -22.50
CA ALA A 25 38.57 0.82 -21.64
C ALA A 25 37.43 1.57 -20.93
N TYR A 26 37.71 2.72 -20.29
CA TYR A 26 36.66 3.50 -19.64
C TYR A 26 35.66 4.11 -20.62
N LEU A 27 36.10 4.48 -21.83
CA LEU A 27 35.19 4.95 -22.88
C LEU A 27 34.19 3.85 -23.24
N TRP A 28 34.66 2.62 -23.47
CA TRP A 28 33.79 1.49 -23.78
C TRP A 28 32.87 1.13 -22.62
N ILE A 29 33.38 1.11 -21.38
CA ILE A 29 32.57 0.89 -20.18
C ILE A 29 31.47 1.95 -20.10
N GLY A 30 31.80 3.23 -20.28
CA GLY A 30 30.82 4.32 -20.26
C GLY A 30 29.76 4.20 -21.35
N VAL A 31 30.15 3.82 -22.58
CA VAL A 31 29.21 3.61 -23.68
C VAL A 31 28.26 2.43 -23.40
N ILE A 32 28.79 1.32 -22.89
CA ILE A 32 28.00 0.14 -22.51
C ILE A 32 27.05 0.48 -21.36
N ASP A 33 27.51 1.19 -20.33
CA ASP A 33 26.69 1.63 -19.19
C ASP A 33 25.54 2.53 -19.65
N ILE A 34 25.82 3.53 -20.50
CA ILE A 34 24.78 4.41 -21.06
C ILE A 34 23.72 3.60 -21.80
N PHE A 35 24.14 2.68 -22.67
CA PHE A 35 23.23 1.85 -23.44
C PHE A 35 22.38 0.95 -22.54
N LEU A 36 23.01 0.25 -21.59
CA LEU A 36 22.34 -0.62 -20.64
C LEU A 36 21.30 0.15 -19.82
N PHE A 37 21.66 1.33 -19.31
CA PHE A 37 20.78 2.13 -18.46
C PHE A 37 19.62 2.71 -19.27
N ALA A 38 19.88 3.26 -20.46
CA ALA A 38 18.83 3.80 -21.31
C ALA A 38 17.82 2.72 -21.71
N VAL A 39 18.30 1.58 -22.21
CA VAL A 39 17.43 0.47 -22.64
C VAL A 39 16.64 -0.11 -21.46
N SER A 40 17.30 -0.42 -20.35
CA SER A 40 16.62 -0.96 -19.16
C SER A 40 15.56 0.00 -18.60
N THR A 41 15.83 1.30 -18.60
CA THR A 41 14.88 2.32 -18.13
C THR A 41 13.68 2.45 -19.07
N VAL A 42 13.90 2.49 -20.39
CA VAL A 42 12.82 2.56 -21.38
C VAL A 42 11.94 1.31 -21.31
N LEU A 43 12.55 0.12 -21.25
CA LEU A 43 11.81 -1.13 -21.09
C LEU A 43 11.02 -1.17 -19.78
N PHE A 44 11.60 -0.68 -18.68
CA PHE A 44 10.92 -0.60 -17.39
C PHE A 44 9.72 0.36 -17.43
N ILE A 45 9.84 1.53 -18.05
CA ILE A 45 8.72 2.47 -18.22
C ILE A 45 7.64 1.86 -19.11
N TYR A 46 8.03 1.31 -20.26
CA TYR A 46 7.12 0.68 -21.21
C TYR A 46 6.32 -0.45 -20.55
N ARG A 47 7.02 -1.35 -19.86
CA ARG A 47 6.40 -2.47 -19.15
C ARG A 47 5.58 -2.01 -17.94
N GLY A 48 5.98 -0.92 -17.28
CA GLY A 48 5.27 -0.30 -16.16
C GLY A 48 3.86 0.18 -16.51
N HIS A 49 3.59 0.48 -17.78
CA HIS A 49 2.24 0.81 -18.24
C HIS A 49 1.33 -0.39 -18.40
N SER A 50 1.87 -1.58 -18.70
CA SER A 50 1.07 -2.78 -18.98
C SER A 50 1.01 -3.77 -17.83
N ALA A 51 2.01 -3.82 -16.95
CA ALA A 51 2.12 -4.80 -15.88
C ALA A 51 1.86 -4.18 -14.50
N LEU A 52 0.84 -4.67 -13.80
CA LEU A 52 0.47 -4.24 -12.45
C LEU A 52 1.63 -4.44 -11.45
N ASP A 53 2.42 -5.50 -11.63
CA ASP A 53 3.58 -5.81 -10.80
C ASP A 53 4.61 -4.69 -10.82
N ILE A 54 4.92 -4.13 -12.00
CA ILE A 54 5.89 -3.03 -12.13
C ILE A 54 5.32 -1.72 -11.61
N ASN A 55 4.01 -1.49 -11.75
CA ASN A 55 3.36 -0.30 -11.22
C ASN A 55 3.54 -0.17 -9.68
N ALA A 56 3.58 -1.31 -8.98
CA ALA A 56 3.88 -1.35 -7.54
C ALA A 56 5.28 -0.80 -7.19
N HIS A 57 6.25 -0.84 -8.11
CA HIS A 57 7.64 -0.38 -7.90
C HIS A 57 7.85 1.15 -8.04
N ALA A 58 6.78 1.95 -8.11
CA ALA A 58 6.82 3.43 -8.22
C ALA A 58 7.55 3.85 -9.49
N VAL A 59 6.91 3.57 -10.64
CA VAL A 59 7.53 3.68 -11.96
C VAL A 59 8.11 5.06 -12.20
N MET A 60 7.40 6.11 -11.78
CA MET A 60 7.82 7.50 -12.00
C MET A 60 9.02 7.87 -11.13
N LEU A 61 9.02 7.44 -9.87
CA LEU A 61 10.10 7.74 -8.94
C LEU A 61 11.37 6.94 -9.26
N THR A 62 11.20 5.68 -9.68
CA THR A 62 12.28 4.80 -10.12
C THR A 62 12.88 5.28 -11.45
N SER A 63 12.08 5.77 -12.40
CA SER A 63 12.58 6.31 -13.66
C SER A 63 13.35 7.62 -13.48
N ILE A 64 12.87 8.54 -12.62
CA ILE A 64 13.62 9.75 -12.26
C ILE A 64 14.95 9.38 -11.59
N GLY A 65 14.94 8.45 -10.64
CA GLY A 65 16.15 7.95 -10.01
C GLY A 65 17.12 7.35 -11.02
N SER A 66 16.64 6.49 -11.91
CA SER A 66 17.43 5.82 -12.94
C SER A 66 18.05 6.79 -13.95
N PHE A 67 17.28 7.77 -14.44
CA PHE A 67 17.78 8.83 -15.31
C PHE A 67 18.86 9.68 -14.63
N THR A 68 18.69 9.95 -13.34
CA THR A 68 19.70 10.66 -12.54
C THR A 68 20.98 9.85 -12.43
N ILE A 69 20.87 8.56 -12.11
CA ILE A 69 22.02 7.64 -12.05
C ILE A 69 22.74 7.61 -13.40
N LEU A 70 22.01 7.54 -14.53
CA LEU A 70 22.59 7.60 -15.87
C LEU A 70 23.45 8.85 -16.05
N ILE A 71 22.93 10.03 -15.74
CA ILE A 71 23.67 11.30 -15.88
C ILE A 71 24.91 11.30 -14.97
N VAL A 72 24.73 11.02 -13.68
CA VAL A 72 25.82 11.12 -12.70
C VAL A 72 26.92 10.10 -12.96
N ASN A 73 26.55 8.84 -13.21
CA ASN A 73 27.51 7.78 -13.53
C ASN A 73 28.27 8.09 -14.83
N THR A 74 27.57 8.64 -15.84
CA THR A 74 28.21 9.14 -17.05
C THR A 74 29.23 10.24 -16.74
N CYS A 75 28.86 11.28 -15.97
CA CYS A 75 29.82 12.32 -15.57
C CYS A 75 31.07 11.72 -14.88
N PHE A 76 30.88 10.74 -13.99
CA PHE A 76 31.96 10.10 -13.23
C PHE A 76 32.82 9.15 -14.06
N LEU A 77 32.31 8.52 -15.12
CA LEU A 77 33.13 7.70 -16.02
C LEU A 77 33.88 8.56 -17.03
N PHE A 78 33.23 9.60 -17.56
CA PHE A 78 33.85 10.47 -18.58
C PHE A 78 34.98 11.35 -18.04
N GLN A 79 35.02 11.64 -16.73
CA GLN A 79 36.19 12.30 -16.13
C GLN A 79 37.47 11.47 -16.30
N PHE A 80 37.38 10.13 -16.36
CA PHE A 80 38.52 9.24 -16.59
C PHE A 80 38.91 9.15 -18.06
N VAL A 81 37.96 9.39 -18.97
CA VAL A 81 38.20 9.42 -20.43
C VAL A 81 38.94 10.69 -20.84
N TRP A 82 38.70 11.80 -20.15
CA TRP A 82 39.33 13.09 -20.44
C TRP A 82 40.04 13.68 -19.21
N PRO A 83 41.07 12.99 -18.70
CA PRO A 83 41.83 13.47 -17.56
C PRO A 83 42.46 14.83 -17.90
N GLY A 84 42.22 15.83 -17.05
CA GLY A 84 42.79 17.16 -17.25
C GLY A 84 42.08 18.01 -18.32
N ASN A 85 40.94 17.58 -18.87
CA ASN A 85 40.10 18.36 -19.79
C ASN A 85 38.62 18.38 -19.36
N PHE A 86 38.23 17.56 -18.39
CA PHE A 86 36.86 17.53 -17.89
C PHE A 86 36.61 18.69 -16.91
N PRO A 87 35.58 19.54 -17.10
CA PRO A 87 35.34 20.69 -16.24
C PRO A 87 34.90 20.28 -14.82
N CYS A 88 35.63 20.74 -13.80
CA CYS A 88 35.33 20.38 -12.40
C CYS A 88 33.96 20.82 -11.91
N PHE A 89 33.44 21.94 -12.42
CA PHE A 89 32.10 22.38 -12.06
C PHE A 89 31.02 21.37 -12.50
N ILE A 90 31.22 20.66 -13.61
CA ILE A 90 30.26 19.62 -14.07
C ILE A 90 30.23 18.48 -13.06
N ILE A 91 31.39 18.05 -12.55
CA ILE A 91 31.46 17.02 -11.51
C ILE A 91 30.73 17.49 -10.25
N LEU A 92 30.97 18.73 -9.81
CA LEU A 92 30.29 19.31 -8.65
C LEU A 92 28.76 19.29 -8.82
N TRP A 93 28.26 19.73 -9.98
CA TRP A 93 26.82 19.75 -10.29
C TRP A 93 26.23 18.36 -10.56
N CYS A 94 26.97 17.40 -11.08
CA CYS A 94 26.49 16.01 -11.15
C CYS A 94 26.47 15.38 -9.74
N ALA A 95 27.46 15.66 -8.90
CA ALA A 95 27.58 15.11 -7.56
C ALA A 95 26.51 15.67 -6.61
N TYR A 96 26.36 16.99 -6.49
CA TYR A 96 25.46 17.59 -5.49
C TYR A 96 23.98 17.28 -5.74
N PRO A 97 23.31 17.92 -6.72
CA PRO A 97 21.90 17.65 -6.95
C PRO A 97 21.66 16.24 -7.48
N GLY A 98 22.59 15.63 -8.22
CA GLY A 98 22.42 14.28 -8.76
C GLY A 98 22.43 13.20 -7.68
N VAL A 99 23.44 13.15 -6.81
CA VAL A 99 23.47 12.18 -5.70
C VAL A 99 22.28 12.41 -4.76
N MET A 100 21.95 13.68 -4.45
CA MET A 100 20.82 14.01 -3.57
C MET A 100 19.47 13.63 -4.17
N LEU A 101 19.28 13.81 -5.49
CA LEU A 101 18.09 13.36 -6.20
C LEU A 101 17.96 11.84 -6.17
N TRP A 102 19.05 11.11 -6.41
CA TRP A 102 19.06 9.65 -6.32
C TRP A 102 18.74 9.13 -4.90
N MET A 103 19.38 9.69 -3.87
CA MET A 103 19.09 9.34 -2.47
C MET A 103 17.64 9.66 -2.08
N SER A 104 17.14 10.83 -2.50
CA SER A 104 15.76 11.25 -2.24
C SER A 104 14.74 10.35 -2.94
N CYS A 105 15.02 9.91 -4.18
CA CYS A 105 14.19 8.92 -4.87
C CYS A 105 14.17 7.57 -4.13
N THR A 106 15.32 7.10 -3.66
CA THR A 106 15.41 5.84 -2.88
C THR A 106 14.63 5.94 -1.58
N MET A 107 14.78 7.06 -0.85
CA MET A 107 14.02 7.37 0.37
C MET A 107 12.51 7.39 0.10
N ALA A 108 12.08 8.07 -0.94
CA ALA A 108 10.66 8.20 -1.27
C ALA A 108 10.04 6.86 -1.71
N ARG A 109 10.81 5.97 -2.35
CA ARG A 109 10.37 4.59 -2.67
C ARG A 109 10.14 3.77 -1.40
N ALA A 110 11.10 3.84 -0.47
CA ALA A 110 10.99 3.22 0.84
C ALA A 110 9.78 3.73 1.64
N LEU A 111 9.58 5.05 1.66
CA LEU A 111 8.45 5.68 2.33
C LEU A 111 7.12 5.25 1.71
N ARG A 112 7.03 5.19 0.37
CA ARG A 112 5.84 4.71 -0.33
C ARG A 112 5.50 3.28 0.07
N LEU A 113 6.48 2.38 0.07
CA LEU A 113 6.28 0.98 0.46
C LEU A 113 5.75 0.88 1.89
N TYR A 114 6.36 1.62 2.82
CA TYR A 114 5.92 1.67 4.21
C TYR A 114 4.48 2.16 4.35
N VAL A 115 4.13 3.29 3.71
CA VAL A 115 2.78 3.87 3.74
C VAL A 115 1.76 2.89 3.17
N LEU A 116 2.07 2.28 2.02
CA LEU A 116 1.13 1.39 1.32
C LEU A 116 0.89 0.10 2.13
N SER A 117 1.93 -0.47 2.72
CA SER A 117 1.81 -1.62 3.61
C SER A 117 1.03 -1.28 4.88
N TYR A 118 1.36 -0.16 5.53
CA TYR A 118 0.69 0.28 6.75
C TYR A 118 -0.82 0.50 6.51
N ARG A 119 -1.20 1.17 5.42
CA ARG A 119 -2.61 1.41 5.06
C ARG A 119 -3.37 0.11 4.85
N ASN A 120 -2.80 -0.84 4.11
CA ASN A 120 -3.44 -2.14 3.88
C ASN A 120 -3.58 -2.96 5.17
N MET A 121 -2.57 -2.94 6.04
CA MET A 121 -2.66 -3.61 7.34
C MET A 121 -3.68 -2.96 8.28
N GLN A 122 -3.80 -1.62 8.28
CA GLN A 122 -4.79 -0.93 9.08
C GLN A 122 -6.21 -1.24 8.62
N LYS A 123 -6.47 -1.25 7.30
CA LYS A 123 -7.77 -1.68 6.75
C LYS A 123 -8.18 -3.07 7.25
N LEU A 124 -7.24 -4.02 7.25
CA LEU A 124 -7.50 -5.37 7.74
C LEU A 124 -7.71 -5.42 9.26
N LYS A 125 -6.93 -4.64 10.04
CA LYS A 125 -7.04 -4.58 11.51
C LYS A 125 -8.33 -3.92 11.97
N GLU A 126 -8.72 -2.83 11.34
CA GLU A 126 -9.97 -2.13 11.63
C GLU A 126 -11.13 -3.10 11.42
N ARG A 127 -11.16 -3.81 10.27
CA ARG A 127 -12.21 -4.79 10.00
C ARG A 127 -12.24 -5.95 11.00
N ASN A 128 -11.08 -6.47 11.39
CA ASN A 128 -10.99 -7.58 12.35
C ASN A 128 -11.26 -7.14 13.80
N ARG A 129 -11.49 -5.85 14.07
CA ARG A 129 -11.74 -5.38 15.43
C ARG A 129 -13.08 -5.96 15.94
N PRO A 130 -13.08 -6.76 17.02
CA PRO A 130 -14.32 -7.32 17.57
C PRO A 130 -15.24 -6.17 17.96
N GLY A 131 -16.51 -6.26 17.54
CA GLY A 131 -17.51 -5.21 17.77
C GLY A 131 -17.58 -4.12 16.69
N GLN A 132 -16.72 -4.12 15.65
CA GLN A 132 -17.03 -3.40 14.42
C GLN A 132 -18.13 -4.16 13.65
N LEU A 133 -19.33 -3.93 14.13
CA LEU A 133 -20.61 -4.14 13.46
C LEU A 133 -20.42 -3.90 11.95
N THR A 134 -20.64 -4.94 11.15
CA THR A 134 -20.83 -4.86 9.69
C THR A 134 -21.73 -3.66 9.38
N ALA A 135 -21.57 -3.01 8.21
CA ALA A 135 -22.49 -1.95 7.81
C ALA A 135 -23.97 -2.38 7.96
N ALA A 136 -24.22 -3.67 7.70
CA ALA A 136 -25.46 -4.38 8.01
C ALA A 136 -26.02 -4.21 9.44
N HIS A 137 -25.20 -4.10 10.47
CA HIS A 137 -25.68 -3.90 11.85
C HIS A 137 -25.86 -2.41 12.21
N LEU A 138 -25.06 -1.53 11.60
CA LEU A 138 -25.22 -0.07 11.72
C LEU A 138 -26.50 0.44 11.05
N TYR A 139 -26.98 -0.26 10.02
CA TYR A 139 -28.21 0.09 9.30
C TYR A 139 -29.37 -0.91 9.52
N GLY A 140 -29.09 -2.13 10.00
CA GLY A 140 -30.08 -3.17 10.25
C GLY A 140 -30.70 -3.17 11.65
N THR A 141 -30.19 -2.35 12.58
CA THR A 141 -31.02 -1.90 13.71
C THR A 141 -31.95 -0.81 13.18
N GLY A 142 -32.93 -1.25 12.39
CA GLY A 142 -34.16 -0.51 12.23
C GLY A 142 -34.59 -0.08 13.62
N ILE A 143 -35.04 1.17 13.72
CA ILE A 143 -35.71 1.71 14.90
C ILE A 143 -36.85 0.76 15.23
N VAL A 144 -36.56 -0.30 15.99
CA VAL A 144 -37.56 -0.98 16.78
C VAL A 144 -37.89 0.08 17.80
N LYS A 145 -38.94 0.80 17.44
CA LYS A 145 -39.67 1.72 18.28
C LYS A 145 -40.29 0.86 19.38
N ASP A 146 -39.46 0.29 20.24
CA ASP A 146 -39.89 -0.23 21.53
C ASP A 146 -40.29 1.01 22.34
N THR A 147 -41.52 1.42 22.09
CA THR A 147 -42.48 1.90 23.09
C THR A 147 -41.88 2.46 24.37
N ASP A 148 -41.84 3.80 24.48
CA ASP A 148 -42.39 4.66 25.56
C ASP A 148 -42.33 4.21 27.04
N SER A 149 -41.43 3.33 27.45
CA SER A 149 -41.23 3.03 28.88
C SER A 149 -39.75 3.08 29.26
N ASP A 150 -39.43 4.06 30.11
CA ASP A 150 -38.24 4.12 30.98
C ASP A 150 -36.90 4.55 30.35
N MET A 151 -36.87 5.73 29.72
CA MET A 151 -35.62 6.42 29.34
C MET A 151 -35.14 7.47 30.37
N ASP A 152 -35.64 7.45 31.61
CA ASP A 152 -35.26 8.41 32.66
C ASP A 152 -34.03 8.00 33.50
N ASP A 153 -33.56 6.75 33.43
CA ASP A 153 -32.54 6.25 34.38
C ASP A 153 -31.08 6.25 33.87
N VAL A 154 -30.82 6.44 32.57
CA VAL A 154 -29.44 6.36 32.04
C VAL A 154 -28.69 7.69 32.12
N GLU A 155 -29.39 8.83 32.17
CA GLU A 155 -28.78 10.16 32.34
C GLU A 155 -28.37 10.45 33.80
N SER A 156 -28.94 9.71 34.77
CA SER A 156 -28.60 9.81 36.19
C SER A 156 -27.17 9.28 36.49
N THR A 157 -26.72 8.24 35.78
CA THR A 157 -25.45 7.57 36.11
C THR A 157 -24.21 8.35 35.62
N TYR A 158 -24.34 9.19 34.59
CA TYR A 158 -23.22 10.03 34.12
C TYR A 158 -23.02 11.28 35.00
N ASN A 159 -24.09 11.81 35.61
CA ASN A 159 -24.05 12.99 36.45
C ASN A 159 -23.47 12.73 37.85
N ILE A 160 -23.60 11.52 38.41
CA ILE A 160 -23.06 11.17 39.74
C ILE A 160 -21.52 11.11 39.73
N ASN A 161 -20.90 10.71 38.62
CA ASN A 161 -19.43 10.60 38.53
C ASN A 161 -18.75 11.99 38.40
N ASN A 162 -19.40 12.95 37.74
CA ASN A 162 -18.89 14.32 37.63
C ASN A 162 -19.00 15.09 38.96
N THR A 163 -20.04 14.86 39.77
CA THR A 163 -20.19 15.52 41.08
C THR A 163 -19.19 15.02 42.12
N ARG A 164 -18.83 13.73 42.12
CA ARG A 164 -17.78 13.20 43.01
C ARG A 164 -16.38 13.71 42.67
N MET A 165 -16.04 13.90 41.40
CA MET A 165 -14.75 14.49 41.01
C MET A 165 -14.65 15.98 41.40
N ALA A 166 -15.75 16.73 41.30
CA ALA A 166 -15.81 18.12 41.74
C ALA A 166 -15.65 18.27 43.27
N ALA A 167 -16.29 17.39 44.05
CA ALA A 167 -16.15 17.37 45.51
C ALA A 167 -14.73 16.97 45.97
N ALA A 168 -14.08 16.02 45.29
CA ALA A 168 -12.70 15.62 45.60
C ALA A 168 -11.67 16.71 45.27
N GLN A 169 -11.85 17.46 44.16
CA GLN A 169 -11.01 18.61 43.82
C GLN A 169 -11.21 19.78 44.80
N ALA A 170 -12.44 20.02 45.26
CA ALA A 170 -12.71 21.03 46.29
C ALA A 170 -12.08 20.66 47.65
N ALA A 171 -12.04 19.38 48.02
CA ALA A 171 -11.37 18.91 49.24
C ALA A 171 -9.85 19.03 49.18
N GLN A 172 -9.22 18.82 48.00
CA GLN A 172 -7.78 19.02 47.81
C GLN A 172 -7.38 20.51 47.81
N ALA A 173 -8.25 21.40 47.34
CA ALA A 173 -8.02 22.85 47.40
C ALA A 173 -8.06 23.42 48.83
N ALA A 174 -8.73 22.73 49.77
CA ALA A 174 -8.79 23.12 51.17
C ALA A 174 -7.56 22.69 52.00
N ALA A 175 -6.80 21.70 51.53
CA ALA A 175 -5.57 21.23 52.18
C ALA A 175 -4.36 22.08 51.75
N GLY A 176 -4.39 23.37 52.08
CA GLY A 176 -3.35 24.35 51.73
C GLY A 176 -1.95 23.94 52.21
N GLY A 177 -1.15 23.42 51.28
CA GLY A 177 0.27 23.12 51.45
C GLY A 177 1.08 23.71 50.29
N THR A 178 2.16 24.39 50.60
CA THR A 178 2.99 25.26 49.76
C THR A 178 3.83 24.53 48.70
N ASP A 179 3.22 23.76 47.79
CA ASP A 179 3.93 23.02 46.73
C ASP A 179 3.86 23.70 45.35
N VAL A 180 4.18 25.00 45.30
CA VAL A 180 4.25 25.79 44.06
C VAL A 180 5.28 25.21 43.06
N ALA A 181 6.30 24.51 43.56
CA ALA A 181 7.33 23.88 42.73
C ALA A 181 6.81 22.64 41.95
N ALA A 182 5.88 21.87 42.52
CA ALA A 182 5.31 20.68 41.86
C ALA A 182 4.37 21.07 40.71
N ALA A 183 3.63 22.18 40.86
CA ALA A 183 2.74 22.71 39.81
C ALA A 183 3.52 23.15 38.55
N THR A 184 4.72 23.74 38.72
CA THR A 184 5.58 24.11 37.58
C THR A 184 6.19 22.92 36.84
N ALA A 185 6.50 21.82 37.54
CA ALA A 185 7.02 20.60 36.91
C ALA A 185 5.95 19.88 36.06
N HIS A 186 4.69 19.89 36.51
CA HIS A 186 3.57 19.27 35.79
C HIS A 186 3.19 20.02 34.50
N HIS A 187 3.48 21.33 34.42
CA HIS A 187 3.24 22.12 33.22
C HIS A 187 4.24 21.83 32.09
N ARG A 188 5.50 21.48 32.41
CA ARG A 188 6.54 21.18 31.41
C ARG A 188 6.33 19.82 30.71
N SER A 189 5.82 18.79 31.40
CA SER A 189 5.55 17.48 30.79
C SER A 189 4.32 17.50 29.85
N SER A 190 3.31 18.30 30.18
CA SER A 190 2.11 18.49 29.37
C SER A 190 2.41 19.01 27.94
N PHE A 191 3.37 19.94 27.83
CA PHE A 191 3.74 20.53 26.55
C PHE A 191 4.31 19.50 25.55
N TRP A 192 5.21 18.62 26.00
CA TRP A 192 5.82 17.60 25.15
C TRP A 192 4.81 16.54 24.70
N HIS A 193 3.88 16.14 25.57
CA HIS A 193 2.80 15.23 25.19
C HIS A 193 1.86 15.86 24.15
N LYS A 194 1.45 17.12 24.34
CA LYS A 194 0.61 17.83 23.36
C LYS A 194 1.30 17.99 22.01
N ARG A 195 2.61 18.27 21.99
CA ARG A 195 3.38 18.37 20.74
C ARG A 195 3.55 17.01 20.06
N ARG A 196 3.80 15.94 20.82
CA ARG A 196 3.95 14.57 20.27
C ARG A 196 2.64 14.04 19.68
N THR A 197 1.50 14.29 20.33
CA THR A 197 0.19 13.90 19.79
C THR A 197 -0.19 14.73 18.57
N ALA A 198 0.06 16.05 18.58
CA ALA A 198 -0.14 16.90 17.42
C ALA A 198 0.71 16.45 16.22
N MET A 199 1.99 16.13 16.44
CA MET A 199 2.90 15.64 15.40
C MET A 199 2.47 14.27 14.86
N ARG A 200 2.04 13.35 15.73
CA ARG A 200 1.51 12.04 15.31
C ARG A 200 0.23 12.19 14.49
N ASN A 201 -0.68 13.05 14.91
CA ASN A 201 -1.94 13.30 14.21
C ASN A 201 -1.69 13.97 12.85
N TRP A 202 -0.78 14.94 12.80
CA TRP A 202 -0.34 15.56 11.55
C TRP A 202 0.30 14.53 10.62
N TRP A 203 1.24 13.71 11.13
CA TRP A 203 1.91 12.68 10.37
C TRP A 203 0.93 11.64 9.83
N SER A 204 -0.03 11.20 10.63
CA SER A 204 -1.07 10.26 10.18
C SER A 204 -1.93 10.85 9.07
N ARG A 205 -2.26 12.15 9.13
CA ARG A 205 -3.00 12.84 8.06
C ARG A 205 -2.16 12.92 6.79
N GLU A 206 -0.90 13.33 6.90
CA GLU A 206 -0.02 13.47 5.74
C GLU A 206 0.28 12.11 5.10
N MET A 207 0.46 11.06 5.90
CA MET A 207 0.63 9.68 5.43
C MET A 207 -0.55 9.18 4.59
N MET A 208 -1.77 9.62 4.90
CA MET A 208 -2.95 9.29 4.09
C MET A 208 -2.97 10.02 2.75
N LEU A 209 -2.33 11.20 2.68
CA LEU A 209 -2.25 12.05 1.50
C LEU A 209 -1.00 11.80 0.64
N LEU A 210 -0.03 11.02 1.13
CA LEU A 210 1.18 10.67 0.41
C LEU A 210 0.87 9.85 -0.84
N THR A 211 0.70 10.56 -1.95
CA THR A 211 0.63 10.02 -3.30
C THR A 211 2.01 10.05 -3.95
N GLU A 212 2.22 9.22 -4.97
CA GLU A 212 3.49 9.20 -5.72
C GLU A 212 3.85 10.58 -6.30
N ARG A 213 2.85 11.34 -6.77
CA ARG A 213 3.06 12.71 -7.27
C ARG A 213 3.58 13.66 -6.19
N ARG A 214 3.05 13.58 -4.96
CA ARG A 214 3.56 14.39 -3.84
C ARG A 214 4.96 13.96 -3.42
N LEU A 215 5.24 12.66 -3.40
CA LEU A 215 6.59 12.15 -3.13
C LEU A 215 7.60 12.69 -4.13
N VAL A 216 7.27 12.71 -5.43
CA VAL A 216 8.13 13.31 -6.46
C VAL A 216 8.34 14.80 -6.18
N TYR A 217 7.29 15.53 -5.81
CA TYR A 217 7.42 16.95 -5.47
C TYR A 217 8.38 17.18 -4.28
N TYR A 218 8.28 16.37 -3.24
CA TYR A 218 9.23 16.42 -2.11
C TYR A 218 10.66 16.09 -2.53
N THR A 219 10.86 15.10 -3.40
CA THR A 219 12.16 14.79 -3.99
C THR A 219 12.72 15.99 -4.76
N LEU A 220 11.91 16.65 -5.61
CA LEU A 220 12.35 17.81 -6.38
C LEU A 220 12.69 19.02 -5.51
N ILE A 221 11.94 19.26 -4.43
CA ILE A 221 12.28 20.32 -3.45
C ILE A 221 13.63 20.02 -2.78
N SER A 222 13.84 18.77 -2.34
CA SER A 222 15.10 18.34 -1.73
C SER A 222 16.29 18.54 -2.69
N THR A 223 16.13 18.18 -3.96
CA THR A 223 17.14 18.40 -5.00
C THR A 223 17.38 19.88 -5.29
N LEU A 224 16.33 20.70 -5.32
CA LEU A 224 16.46 22.14 -5.50
C LEU A 224 17.26 22.76 -4.33
N PHE A 225 17.00 22.34 -3.10
CA PHE A 225 17.77 22.76 -1.94
C PHE A 225 19.26 22.40 -2.07
N ALA A 226 19.57 21.17 -2.51
CA ALA A 226 20.95 20.76 -2.79
C ALA A 226 21.61 21.58 -3.91
N ALA A 227 20.86 21.94 -4.96
CA ALA A 227 21.34 22.79 -6.04
C ALA A 227 21.63 24.22 -5.57
N VAL A 228 20.82 24.76 -4.65
CA VAL A 228 21.07 26.07 -4.02
C VAL A 228 22.36 26.03 -3.21
N ILE A 229 22.58 24.99 -2.38
CA ILE A 229 23.84 24.80 -1.64
C ILE A 229 25.03 24.75 -2.61
N CYS A 230 24.92 23.95 -3.67
CA CYS A 230 25.95 23.85 -4.71
C CYS A 230 26.25 25.20 -5.37
N SER A 231 25.22 25.99 -5.64
CA SER A 231 25.36 27.33 -6.24
C SER A 231 26.08 28.30 -5.31
N VAL A 232 25.78 28.26 -4.00
CA VAL A 232 26.47 29.07 -2.99
C VAL A 232 27.95 28.67 -2.89
N ILE A 233 28.25 27.37 -2.82
CA ILE A 233 29.62 26.87 -2.78
C ILE A 233 30.39 27.31 -4.02
N GLN A 234 29.77 27.19 -5.19
CA GLN A 234 30.38 27.63 -6.45
C GLN A 234 30.63 29.14 -6.49
N ALA A 235 29.74 29.96 -5.92
CA ALA A 235 29.93 31.41 -5.85
C ALA A 235 31.08 31.81 -4.90
N LEU A 236 31.31 31.02 -3.85
CA LEU A 236 32.38 31.27 -2.87
C LEU A 236 33.74 30.72 -3.32
N THR A 237 33.76 29.76 -4.24
CA THR A 237 34.97 29.00 -4.59
C THR A 237 35.57 29.43 -5.92
N LYS A 238 36.80 29.96 -5.89
CA LYS A 238 37.53 30.35 -7.11
C LYS A 238 38.04 29.14 -7.92
N GLU A 239 38.25 28.00 -7.28
CA GLU A 239 38.79 26.81 -7.95
C GLU A 239 37.74 26.04 -8.77
N LEU A 240 36.46 26.20 -8.43
CA LEU A 240 35.31 25.55 -9.07
C LEU A 240 34.43 26.54 -9.86
N SER A 241 34.95 27.75 -10.10
CA SER A 241 34.24 28.80 -10.83
C SER A 241 33.99 28.38 -12.29
N ILE A 242 32.84 28.78 -12.85
CA ILE A 242 32.51 28.53 -14.27
C ILE A 242 33.47 29.30 -15.18
N VAL A 243 33.88 30.51 -14.77
CA VAL A 243 34.73 31.39 -15.56
C VAL A 243 35.81 31.99 -14.64
N PRO A 244 37.11 31.72 -14.87
CA PRO A 244 37.69 30.89 -15.93
C PRO A 244 37.51 29.37 -15.66
N MET A 245 37.24 28.58 -16.70
CA MET A 245 37.18 27.12 -16.59
C MET A 245 38.57 26.57 -16.27
N ARG A 246 38.70 25.91 -15.11
CA ARG A 246 39.91 25.15 -14.76
C ARG A 246 39.76 23.71 -15.19
N TYR A 247 40.77 23.21 -15.88
CA TYR A 247 40.84 21.84 -16.39
C TYR A 247 41.78 20.94 -15.58
N SER A 248 42.37 21.42 -14.47
CA SER A 248 43.22 20.61 -13.61
C SER A 248 42.45 19.45 -12.96
N LYS A 249 43.17 18.41 -12.47
CA LYS A 249 42.58 17.35 -11.63
C LYS A 249 41.74 18.01 -10.53
N CYS A 250 40.44 17.69 -10.52
CA CYS A 250 39.53 18.30 -9.58
C CYS A 250 39.92 17.86 -8.17
N PRO A 251 40.28 18.80 -7.28
CA PRO A 251 40.75 18.42 -5.97
C PRO A 251 39.58 17.77 -5.22
N VAL A 252 39.74 16.50 -4.89
CA VAL A 252 38.84 15.76 -4.00
C VAL A 252 39.33 15.93 -2.56
N GLY A 253 38.41 16.09 -1.62
CA GLY A 253 38.75 16.34 -0.21
C GLY A 253 38.88 17.82 0.18
N VAL A 254 38.50 18.73 -0.70
CA VAL A 254 38.38 20.15 -0.37
C VAL A 254 37.04 20.43 0.36
N TRP A 255 36.98 21.51 1.13
CA TRP A 255 35.86 21.83 2.02
C TRP A 255 34.52 21.95 1.28
N GLU A 256 34.56 22.21 -0.03
CA GLU A 256 33.45 22.31 -0.96
C GLU A 256 32.65 21.01 -1.08
N TYR A 257 33.21 19.85 -0.71
CA TYR A 257 32.48 18.58 -0.66
C TYR A 257 31.97 18.21 0.73
N PHE A 258 32.36 18.92 1.80
CA PHE A 258 31.96 18.58 3.17
C PHE A 258 30.45 18.60 3.39
N PRO A 259 29.67 19.56 2.84
CA PRO A 259 28.22 19.51 2.94
C PRO A 259 27.62 18.26 2.28
N LEU A 260 28.10 17.87 1.10
CA LEU A 260 27.66 16.66 0.42
C LEU A 260 28.01 15.40 1.22
N TYR A 261 29.23 15.30 1.73
CA TYR A 261 29.65 14.17 2.57
C TYR A 261 28.85 14.10 3.87
N SER A 262 28.55 15.24 4.49
CA SER A 262 27.73 15.32 5.71
C SER A 262 26.30 14.84 5.45
N LEU A 263 25.67 15.29 4.36
CA LEU A 263 24.33 14.85 3.96
C LEU A 263 24.31 13.35 3.61
N THR A 264 25.33 12.88 2.91
CA THR A 264 25.50 11.47 2.56
C THR A 264 25.70 10.60 3.81
N ALA A 265 26.53 11.03 4.75
CA ALA A 265 26.74 10.34 6.02
C ALA A 265 25.47 10.32 6.87
N LEU A 266 24.73 11.43 6.94
CA LEU A 266 23.42 11.48 7.61
C LEU A 266 22.44 10.49 6.98
N TYR A 267 22.39 10.44 5.65
CA TYR A 267 21.58 9.47 4.93
C TYR A 267 21.96 8.02 5.30
N CYS A 268 23.24 7.66 5.19
CA CYS A 268 23.71 6.29 5.42
C CYS A 268 23.66 5.84 6.88
N LEU A 269 24.01 6.72 7.83
CA LEU A 269 24.18 6.35 9.24
C LEU A 269 22.92 6.54 10.07
N VAL A 270 22.02 7.45 9.67
CA VAL A 270 20.79 7.74 10.44
C VAL A 270 19.56 7.32 9.67
N LEU A 271 19.36 7.83 8.46
CA LEU A 271 18.09 7.61 7.76
C LEU A 271 17.94 6.18 7.25
N THR A 272 18.99 5.61 6.64
CA THR A 272 18.96 4.24 6.12
C THR A 272 18.64 3.20 7.20
N PRO A 273 19.26 3.19 8.40
CA PRO A 273 18.89 2.25 9.47
C PRO A 273 17.45 2.41 9.94
N ILE A 274 16.95 3.65 10.05
CA ILE A 274 15.54 3.93 10.43
C ILE A 274 14.59 3.34 9.39
N ILE A 275 14.86 3.56 8.10
CA ILE A 275 14.07 2.99 7.00
C ILE A 275 14.09 1.46 7.05
N VAL A 276 15.28 0.87 7.17
CA VAL A 276 15.46 -0.58 7.21
C VAL A 276 14.67 -1.17 8.38
N TYR A 277 14.76 -0.57 9.57
CA TYR A 277 13.99 -0.98 10.74
C TYR A 277 12.48 -0.97 10.49
N HIS A 278 11.94 0.08 9.87
CA HIS A 278 10.51 0.19 9.58
C HIS A 278 10.02 -0.72 8.45
N ILE A 279 10.88 -1.04 7.48
CA ILE A 279 10.52 -1.91 6.34
C ILE A 279 10.74 -3.39 6.66
N TRP A 280 11.63 -3.72 7.59
CA TRP A 280 11.95 -5.09 7.98
C TRP A 280 10.73 -5.99 8.33
N PRO A 281 9.72 -5.53 9.09
CA PRO A 281 8.57 -6.39 9.41
C PRO A 281 7.60 -6.59 8.23
N ILE A 282 7.73 -5.81 7.16
CA ILE A 282 6.79 -5.85 6.03
C ILE A 282 7.05 -7.10 5.19
N LYS A 283 6.00 -7.92 5.02
CA LYS A 283 5.97 -9.01 4.06
C LYS A 283 5.43 -8.45 2.74
N ASP A 284 6.30 -8.34 1.75
CA ASP A 284 5.97 -7.81 0.43
C ASP A 284 6.08 -8.93 -0.60
N ALA A 285 5.02 -9.09 -1.40
CA ALA A 285 4.94 -10.12 -2.43
C ALA A 285 5.74 -9.78 -3.70
N PHE A 286 5.99 -8.49 -3.96
CA PHE A 286 6.70 -8.02 -5.16
C PHE A 286 8.22 -8.03 -5.01
N GLY A 287 8.72 -8.16 -3.78
CA GLY A 287 10.15 -8.14 -3.49
C GLY A 287 10.77 -6.74 -3.50
N ILE A 288 9.97 -5.68 -3.55
CA ILE A 288 10.39 -4.27 -3.43
C ILE A 288 11.20 -4.09 -2.14
N ARG A 289 10.76 -4.72 -1.04
CA ARG A 289 11.52 -4.73 0.22
C ARG A 289 12.96 -5.19 0.01
N HIS A 290 13.15 -6.35 -0.63
CA HIS A 290 14.48 -6.94 -0.82
C HIS A 290 15.35 -6.04 -1.70
N ASP A 291 14.77 -5.47 -2.75
CA ASP A 291 15.48 -4.57 -3.66
C ASP A 291 15.98 -3.31 -2.93
N ILE A 292 15.16 -2.71 -2.06
CA ILE A 292 15.54 -1.55 -1.24
C ILE A 292 16.61 -1.92 -0.21
N LEU A 293 16.48 -3.07 0.45
CA LEU A 293 17.46 -3.53 1.44
C LEU A 293 18.82 -3.80 0.80
N LEU A 294 18.86 -4.48 -0.36
CA LEU A 294 20.07 -4.75 -1.12
C LEU A 294 20.74 -3.45 -1.60
N ASN A 295 19.96 -2.52 -2.15
CA ASN A 295 20.47 -1.22 -2.59
C ASN A 295 21.08 -0.43 -1.42
N ASN A 296 20.41 -0.39 -0.27
CA ASN A 296 20.91 0.31 0.93
C ASN A 296 22.17 -0.35 1.52
N LEU A 297 22.22 -1.68 1.56
CA LEU A 297 23.40 -2.42 2.00
C LEU A 297 24.60 -2.11 1.09
N PHE A 298 24.39 -2.15 -0.23
CA PHE A 298 25.45 -1.87 -1.20
C PHE A 298 25.89 -0.40 -1.13
N THR A 299 24.95 0.53 -0.93
CA THR A 299 25.22 1.95 -0.69
C THR A 299 26.16 2.16 0.49
N PHE A 300 25.88 1.50 1.61
CA PHE A 300 26.74 1.59 2.79
C PHE A 300 28.16 1.09 2.51
N VAL A 301 28.30 -0.09 1.87
CA VAL A 301 29.60 -0.68 1.55
C VAL A 301 30.40 0.19 0.58
N CYS A 302 29.81 0.62 -0.52
CA CYS A 302 30.51 1.43 -1.52
C CYS A 302 30.91 2.81 -0.99
N ILE A 303 30.05 3.47 -0.19
CA ILE A 303 30.40 4.76 0.40
C ILE A 303 31.49 4.59 1.45
N ALA A 304 31.45 3.54 2.27
CA ALA A 304 32.53 3.25 3.21
C ALA A 304 33.87 3.04 2.49
N MET A 305 33.88 2.25 1.42
CA MET A 305 35.08 2.01 0.62
C MET A 305 35.57 3.29 -0.09
N PHE A 306 34.66 4.10 -0.64
CA PHE A 306 34.97 5.42 -1.20
C PHE A 306 35.66 6.31 -0.16
N MET A 307 35.12 6.39 1.07
CA MET A 307 35.69 7.22 2.14
C MET A 307 37.05 6.69 2.61
N VAL A 308 37.21 5.36 2.74
CA VAL A 308 38.50 4.75 3.11
C VAL A 308 39.57 5.06 2.06
N GLN A 309 39.25 4.92 0.77
CA GLN A 309 40.20 5.17 -0.30
C GLN A 309 40.55 6.65 -0.43
N THR A 310 39.56 7.54 -0.28
CA THR A 310 39.76 8.99 -0.28
C THR A 310 40.65 9.43 0.89
N ASN A 311 40.43 8.88 2.09
CA ASN A 311 41.18 9.29 3.30
C ASN A 311 42.59 8.72 3.37
N ARG A 312 42.83 7.49 2.87
CA ARG A 312 44.16 6.90 3.00
C ARG A 312 45.17 7.46 1.99
N GLY A 313 44.76 8.31 1.05
CA GLY A 313 45.64 8.79 -0.03
C GLY A 313 46.14 7.67 -0.96
N PHE A 314 45.53 6.47 -0.90
CA PHE A 314 45.92 5.28 -1.68
C PHE A 314 45.60 5.38 -3.18
N GLY A 315 45.07 6.51 -3.65
CA GLY A 315 44.91 6.76 -5.09
C GLY A 315 46.22 6.97 -5.85
N GLY A 316 47.38 6.77 -5.21
CA GLY A 316 48.69 7.04 -5.78
C GLY A 316 49.37 5.87 -6.49
N GLU A 317 49.10 4.61 -6.12
CA GLU A 317 49.89 3.47 -6.61
C GLU A 317 49.17 2.60 -7.64
N ASP A 318 47.84 2.41 -7.51
CA ASP A 318 47.09 1.63 -8.49
C ASP A 318 46.56 2.53 -9.61
N PRO A 319 47.15 2.49 -10.83
CA PRO A 319 46.70 3.33 -11.93
C PRO A 319 45.26 3.00 -12.37
N PHE A 320 44.75 1.81 -12.04
CA PHE A 320 43.46 1.29 -12.54
C PHE A 320 42.24 1.58 -11.66
N TRP A 321 42.41 1.85 -10.36
CA TRP A 321 41.28 1.92 -9.43
C TRP A 321 41.24 3.22 -8.64
N ASP A 322 40.55 4.24 -9.17
CA ASP A 322 40.30 5.49 -8.45
C ASP A 322 39.05 5.40 -7.54
N SER A 323 38.99 6.24 -6.52
CA SER A 323 37.92 6.27 -5.51
C SER A 323 36.53 6.43 -6.15
N PHE A 324 36.40 7.23 -7.21
CA PHE A 324 35.11 7.43 -7.89
C PHE A 324 34.56 6.16 -8.57
N LEU A 325 35.38 5.13 -8.81
CA LEU A 325 34.87 3.85 -9.31
C LEU A 325 33.97 3.15 -8.28
N TRP A 326 34.15 3.40 -6.98
CA TRP A 326 33.20 2.94 -5.97
C TRP A 326 31.83 3.60 -6.12
N CYS A 327 31.78 4.88 -6.53
CA CYS A 327 30.53 5.55 -6.86
C CYS A 327 29.91 5.00 -8.16
N ALA A 328 30.72 4.74 -9.19
CA ALA A 328 30.24 4.13 -10.42
C ALA A 328 29.67 2.72 -10.19
N LEU A 329 30.36 1.91 -9.38
CA LEU A 329 29.90 0.59 -8.98
C LEU A 329 28.59 0.67 -8.16
N LEU A 330 28.50 1.62 -7.22
CA LEU A 330 27.28 1.91 -6.47
C LEU A 330 26.09 2.19 -7.39
N PHE A 331 26.27 3.08 -8.36
CA PHE A 331 25.23 3.44 -9.31
C PHE A 331 24.82 2.29 -10.21
N ASN A 332 25.78 1.48 -10.67
CA ASN A 332 25.51 0.27 -11.43
C ASN A 332 24.68 -0.75 -10.64
N MET A 333 25.04 -1.02 -9.39
CA MET A 333 24.24 -1.91 -8.54
C MET A 333 22.88 -1.33 -8.19
N SER A 334 22.78 -0.01 -8.04
CA SER A 334 21.50 0.66 -7.81
C SER A 334 20.57 0.50 -9.01
N GLN A 335 21.08 0.68 -10.23
CA GLN A 335 20.33 0.43 -11.47
C GLN A 335 19.91 -1.04 -11.59
N PHE A 336 20.84 -1.95 -11.31
CA PHE A 336 20.57 -3.38 -11.40
C PHE A 336 19.46 -3.81 -10.43
N THR A 337 19.58 -3.44 -9.16
CA THR A 337 18.61 -3.80 -8.12
C THR A 337 17.26 -3.09 -8.29
N SER A 338 17.26 -1.83 -8.75
CA SER A 338 16.03 -1.04 -8.80
C SER A 338 15.25 -1.15 -10.10
N VAL A 339 15.91 -1.46 -11.22
CA VAL A 339 15.29 -1.47 -12.56
C VAL A 339 15.38 -2.85 -13.20
N ILE A 340 16.60 -3.40 -13.31
CA ILE A 340 16.85 -4.62 -14.08
C ILE A 340 16.23 -5.85 -13.39
N ILE A 341 16.43 -6.03 -12.08
CA ILE A 341 15.86 -7.17 -11.34
C ILE A 341 14.32 -7.18 -11.41
N PRO A 342 13.59 -6.09 -11.09
CA PRO A 342 12.14 -6.04 -11.25
C PRO A 342 11.67 -6.30 -12.69
N LEU A 343 12.39 -5.79 -13.68
CA LEU A 343 12.09 -6.02 -15.09
C LEU A 343 12.18 -7.51 -15.45
N ILE A 344 13.30 -8.16 -15.09
CA ILE A 344 13.49 -9.61 -15.32
C ILE A 344 12.42 -10.41 -14.58
N ARG A 345 12.11 -10.06 -13.32
CA ARG A 345 11.05 -10.71 -12.54
C ARG A 345 9.69 -10.59 -13.24
N SER A 346 9.35 -9.42 -13.77
CA SER A 346 8.09 -9.19 -14.49
C SER A 346 7.96 -10.05 -15.75
N TYR A 347 9.04 -10.20 -16.54
CA TYR A 347 9.03 -11.07 -17.73
C TYR A 347 8.92 -12.55 -17.35
N ARG A 348 9.71 -13.01 -16.37
CA ARG A 348 9.64 -14.39 -15.89
C ARG A 348 8.26 -14.72 -15.33
N GLN A 349 7.62 -13.78 -14.64
CA GLN A 349 6.27 -13.97 -14.09
C GLN A 349 5.20 -14.01 -15.17
N SER A 350 5.32 -13.24 -16.27
CA SER A 350 4.39 -13.33 -17.39
C SER A 350 4.51 -14.64 -18.16
N ASP A 351 5.72 -15.14 -18.36
CA ASP A 351 5.92 -16.39 -19.11
C ASP A 351 5.41 -17.61 -18.35
N ILE A 352 5.57 -17.62 -17.03
CA ILE A 352 4.99 -18.66 -16.17
C ILE A 352 3.46 -18.63 -16.23
N PHE A 353 2.86 -17.43 -16.36
CA PHE A 353 1.41 -17.30 -16.44
C PHE A 353 0.84 -17.81 -17.77
N THR A 354 1.53 -17.58 -18.88
CA THR A 354 1.05 -18.02 -20.21
C THR A 354 1.09 -19.54 -20.36
N TRP A 355 2.09 -20.22 -19.77
CA TRP A 355 2.20 -21.67 -19.82
C TRP A 355 1.16 -22.43 -18.98
N SER A 356 0.72 -21.86 -17.85
CA SER A 356 -0.27 -22.53 -16.98
C SER A 356 -1.71 -22.49 -17.53
N ASP A 357 -2.00 -21.61 -18.50
CA ASP A 357 -3.37 -21.34 -18.93
C ASP A 357 -3.94 -22.39 -19.93
N SER A 358 -3.10 -23.26 -20.53
CA SER A 358 -3.53 -24.19 -21.58
C SER A 358 -4.04 -25.56 -21.09
N SER A 359 -3.48 -26.13 -20.01
CA SER A 359 -3.90 -27.46 -19.51
C SER A 359 -4.71 -27.45 -18.21
N GLY A 360 -4.77 -26.33 -17.47
CA GLY A 360 -5.32 -26.31 -16.10
C GLY A 360 -6.46 -25.32 -15.84
N ARG A 361 -6.98 -24.61 -16.85
CA ARG A 361 -7.85 -23.44 -16.64
C ARG A 361 -9.14 -23.73 -15.87
N ASN A 362 -9.77 -24.87 -16.13
CA ASN A 362 -11.00 -25.26 -15.45
C ASN A 362 -10.73 -25.81 -14.04
N ALA A 363 -9.70 -26.66 -13.89
CA ALA A 363 -9.28 -27.18 -12.59
C ALA A 363 -8.82 -26.06 -11.63
N SER A 364 -8.18 -25.01 -12.15
CA SER A 364 -7.72 -23.87 -11.36
C SER A 364 -8.87 -22.97 -10.88
N LYS A 365 -9.92 -22.78 -11.68
CA LYS A 365 -11.12 -22.03 -11.25
C LYS A 365 -11.91 -22.79 -10.19
N GLU A 366 -12.02 -24.11 -10.29
CA GLU A 366 -12.67 -24.90 -9.25
C GLU A 366 -11.92 -24.80 -7.92
N LEU A 367 -10.59 -24.96 -7.97
CA LEU A 367 -9.71 -24.77 -6.81
C LEU A 367 -9.89 -23.38 -6.17
N PHE A 368 -10.00 -22.34 -6.98
CA PHE A 368 -10.26 -20.98 -6.52
C PHE A 368 -11.55 -20.90 -5.70
N TYR A 369 -12.66 -21.42 -6.22
CA TYR A 369 -13.92 -21.41 -5.47
C TYR A 369 -13.87 -22.28 -4.22
N ARG A 370 -13.15 -23.41 -4.23
CA ARG A 370 -12.92 -24.22 -3.02
C ARG A 370 -12.18 -23.42 -1.94
N VAL A 371 -11.14 -22.67 -2.33
CA VAL A 371 -10.39 -21.79 -1.42
C VAL A 371 -11.25 -20.67 -0.86
N LEU A 372 -12.12 -20.06 -1.69
CA LEU A 372 -13.05 -19.02 -1.23
C LEU A 372 -14.12 -19.55 -0.27
N ASN A 373 -14.57 -20.80 -0.47
CA ASN A 373 -15.57 -21.43 0.40
C ASN A 373 -14.98 -21.99 1.70
N HIS A 374 -13.67 -22.23 1.77
CA HIS A 374 -13.00 -22.74 2.96
C HIS A 374 -12.51 -21.59 3.86
N PRO A 375 -12.99 -21.45 5.12
CA PRO A 375 -12.74 -20.27 5.95
C PRO A 375 -11.26 -20.04 6.25
N GLU A 376 -10.49 -21.08 6.59
CA GLU A 376 -9.06 -20.93 6.87
C GLU A 376 -8.24 -20.54 5.63
N MET A 377 -8.54 -21.13 4.46
CA MET A 377 -7.84 -20.82 3.22
C MET A 377 -8.19 -19.42 2.72
N PHE A 378 -9.45 -19.01 2.89
CA PHE A 378 -9.85 -17.64 2.64
C PHE A 378 -9.13 -16.67 3.60
N ARG A 379 -8.94 -17.02 4.87
CA ARG A 379 -8.16 -16.21 5.83
C ARG A 379 -6.70 -16.06 5.38
N LEU A 380 -6.07 -17.13 4.91
CA LEU A 380 -4.72 -17.08 4.33
C LEU A 380 -4.69 -16.22 3.07
N LEU A 381 -5.69 -16.34 2.19
CA LEU A 381 -5.83 -15.51 1.00
C LEU A 381 -6.03 -14.03 1.35
N LYS A 382 -6.74 -13.69 2.43
CA LYS A 382 -6.87 -12.31 2.94
C LYS A 382 -5.53 -11.72 3.35
N VAL A 383 -4.75 -12.47 4.14
CA VAL A 383 -3.40 -12.05 4.56
C VAL A 383 -2.48 -11.88 3.35
N TYR A 384 -2.56 -12.80 2.38
CA TYR A 384 -1.79 -12.73 1.14
C TYR A 384 -2.20 -11.54 0.27
N SER A 385 -3.50 -11.27 0.15
CA SER A 385 -4.03 -10.10 -0.58
C SER A 385 -3.57 -8.80 0.06
N ALA A 386 -3.49 -8.75 1.40
CA ALA A 386 -2.94 -7.60 2.12
C ALA A 386 -1.46 -7.36 1.83
N ALA A 387 -0.66 -8.43 1.72
CA ALA A 387 0.74 -8.36 1.31
C ALA A 387 0.93 -7.94 -0.16
N ASN A 388 -0.09 -8.12 -1.01
CA ASN A 388 -0.11 -7.68 -2.41
C ASN A 388 -0.78 -6.30 -2.60
N PHE A 389 -1.09 -5.60 -1.51
CA PHE A 389 -1.76 -4.29 -1.52
C PHE A 389 -3.17 -4.28 -2.14
N CYS A 390 -3.87 -5.41 -2.11
CA CYS A 390 -5.21 -5.58 -2.69
C CYS A 390 -6.24 -6.02 -1.63
N THR A 391 -6.21 -5.41 -0.43
CA THR A 391 -7.10 -5.81 0.68
C THR A 391 -8.57 -5.59 0.36
N GLU A 392 -8.88 -4.51 -0.36
CA GLU A 392 -10.23 -4.10 -0.74
C GLU A 392 -10.98 -5.19 -1.52
N VAL A 393 -10.28 -5.95 -2.36
CA VAL A 393 -10.86 -7.04 -3.17
C VAL A 393 -11.43 -8.14 -2.27
N THR A 394 -10.66 -8.56 -1.26
CA THR A 394 -11.12 -9.60 -0.33
C THR A 394 -12.17 -9.10 0.66
N LEU A 395 -12.06 -7.84 1.10
CA LEU A 395 -13.04 -7.20 1.97
C LEU A 395 -14.38 -7.01 1.25
N PHE A 396 -14.35 -6.65 -0.03
CA PHE A 396 -15.54 -6.55 -0.86
C PHE A 396 -16.30 -7.88 -0.90
N LEU A 397 -15.60 -8.99 -1.13
CA LEU A 397 -16.25 -10.31 -1.20
C LEU A 397 -16.89 -10.70 0.13
N GLU A 398 -16.22 -10.42 1.25
CA GLU A 398 -16.76 -10.70 2.59
C GLU A 398 -18.02 -9.87 2.88
N GLU A 399 -17.98 -8.56 2.64
CA GLU A 399 -19.16 -7.69 2.81
C GLU A 399 -20.29 -8.05 1.83
N TYR A 400 -19.95 -8.49 0.63
CA TYR A 400 -20.94 -8.90 -0.36
C TYR A 400 -21.69 -10.16 0.08
N GLN A 401 -20.99 -11.13 0.70
CA GLN A 401 -21.65 -12.30 1.27
C GLN A 401 -22.57 -11.93 2.44
N VAL A 402 -22.20 -10.94 3.25
CA VAL A 402 -23.08 -10.41 4.32
C VAL A 402 -24.32 -9.74 3.72
N LEU A 403 -24.12 -8.87 2.72
CA LEU A 403 -25.22 -8.20 2.01
C LEU A 403 -26.20 -9.20 1.39
N LYS A 404 -25.66 -10.25 0.78
CA LYS A 404 -26.41 -11.37 0.21
C LYS A 404 -27.19 -12.13 1.28
N ALA A 405 -26.57 -12.46 2.41
CA ALA A 405 -27.23 -13.17 3.51
C ALA A 405 -28.38 -12.34 4.10
N ASN A 406 -28.20 -11.02 4.23
CA ASN A 406 -29.25 -10.10 4.66
C ASN A 406 -30.43 -10.08 3.70
N ALA A 407 -30.16 -9.99 2.40
CA ALA A 407 -31.20 -10.03 1.38
C ALA A 407 -31.99 -11.34 1.44
N VAL A 408 -31.30 -12.49 1.52
CA VAL A 408 -31.93 -13.81 1.64
C VAL A 408 -32.78 -13.92 2.91
N ARG A 409 -32.27 -13.46 4.05
CA ARG A 409 -33.01 -13.47 5.32
C ARG A 409 -34.28 -12.63 5.22
N PHE A 410 -34.20 -11.44 4.65
CA PHE A 410 -35.37 -10.56 4.50
C PHE A 410 -36.49 -11.23 3.70
N TYR A 411 -36.16 -11.83 2.55
CA TYR A 411 -37.16 -12.51 1.72
C TYR A 411 -37.73 -13.80 2.32
N ASN A 412 -36.99 -14.45 3.23
CA ASN A 412 -37.48 -15.62 3.95
C ASN A 412 -38.38 -15.27 5.14
N MET A 413 -38.29 -14.05 5.71
CA MET A 413 -39.14 -13.63 6.83
C MET A 413 -40.57 -13.28 6.40
N ASP A 414 -40.77 -12.94 5.13
CA ASP A 414 -42.09 -12.60 4.57
C ASP A 414 -42.92 -13.84 4.16
N GLU A 415 -42.57 -15.04 4.63
CA GLU A 415 -43.45 -16.19 4.54
C GLU A 415 -44.48 -16.05 5.68
N PRO A 416 -45.71 -15.55 5.40
CA PRO A 416 -46.71 -15.37 6.44
C PRO A 416 -46.92 -16.74 7.07
N ASP A 417 -46.71 -16.82 8.39
CA ASP A 417 -46.88 -18.01 9.20
C ASP A 417 -47.96 -18.87 8.57
N PHE A 418 -47.52 -20.01 8.02
CA PHE A 418 -48.37 -21.04 7.50
C PHE A 418 -49.42 -21.24 8.58
N LYS A 419 -50.63 -20.70 8.37
CA LYS A 419 -51.72 -20.82 9.33
C LYS A 419 -51.85 -22.31 9.53
N VAL A 420 -51.35 -22.79 10.66
CA VAL A 420 -51.48 -24.18 11.07
C VAL A 420 -52.97 -24.41 10.99
N ASP A 421 -53.39 -25.20 10.00
CA ASP A 421 -54.79 -25.49 9.76
C ASP A 421 -55.36 -26.04 11.06
N GLU A 422 -56.01 -25.17 11.82
CA GLU A 422 -56.68 -25.47 13.09
C GLU A 422 -57.98 -26.27 12.83
N THR A 423 -58.05 -26.98 11.69
CA THR A 423 -59.17 -27.83 11.28
C THR A 423 -58.99 -29.29 11.71
N GLY A 424 -57.94 -29.61 12.48
CA GLY A 424 -57.71 -30.95 13.04
C GLY A 424 -58.38 -31.25 14.39
N ALA A 425 -58.98 -30.26 15.07
CA ALA A 425 -59.49 -30.42 16.44
C ALA A 425 -61.00 -30.19 16.55
N THR A 426 -61.82 -30.96 15.82
CA THR A 426 -63.24 -31.14 16.18
C THR A 426 -63.83 -32.38 15.51
N ARG A 427 -63.41 -33.58 15.94
CA ARG A 427 -64.18 -34.81 15.69
C ARG A 427 -63.81 -35.92 16.67
N LEU A 428 -64.09 -35.69 17.95
CA LEU A 428 -64.32 -36.77 18.90
C LEU A 428 -65.54 -36.43 19.76
N HIS A 429 -66.62 -37.19 19.48
CA HIS A 429 -67.61 -37.71 20.40
C HIS A 429 -67.88 -36.98 21.72
N ALA A 430 -69.12 -36.52 21.89
CA ALA A 430 -70.00 -37.00 22.96
C ALA A 430 -71.43 -36.51 22.71
N ASP A 431 -72.33 -37.47 22.45
CA ASP A 431 -73.74 -37.34 22.75
C ASP A 431 -73.89 -37.25 24.27
N ASP A 432 -74.56 -36.24 24.81
CA ASP A 432 -75.41 -36.42 26.00
C ASP A 432 -76.42 -35.28 26.16
N ASP A 433 -77.65 -35.68 26.47
CA ASP A 433 -78.87 -34.87 26.52
C ASP A 433 -78.99 -34.06 27.81
N GLY A 434 -79.65 -32.89 27.73
CA GLY A 434 -80.16 -32.21 28.93
C GLY A 434 -80.66 -30.78 28.70
N PRO A 435 -81.95 -30.46 28.95
CA PRO A 435 -82.48 -29.12 28.77
C PRO A 435 -82.50 -28.34 30.09
N THR A 436 -82.19 -27.03 30.07
CA THR A 436 -82.89 -26.00 30.89
C THR A 436 -82.39 -24.57 30.63
N THR A 437 -83.30 -23.77 30.07
CA THR A 437 -83.74 -22.41 30.49
C THR A 437 -82.77 -21.27 30.85
N SER A 438 -83.05 -20.13 30.18
CA SER A 438 -82.99 -18.72 30.65
C SER A 438 -81.59 -18.09 30.80
N ALA A 439 -81.31 -16.80 30.53
CA ALA A 439 -81.98 -15.66 29.91
C ALA A 439 -80.92 -14.51 29.83
N VAL A 440 -81.27 -13.39 29.16
CA VAL A 440 -80.64 -12.03 29.24
C VAL A 440 -79.42 -11.81 28.30
N ALA A 441 -79.58 -11.21 27.11
CA ALA A 441 -79.56 -9.76 26.76
C ALA A 441 -78.22 -9.06 27.11
N HIS A 442 -77.45 -8.40 26.22
CA HIS A 442 -77.81 -7.26 25.38
C HIS A 442 -76.79 -7.00 24.24
N HIS A 443 -77.31 -6.36 23.18
CA HIS A 443 -76.65 -5.68 22.08
C HIS A 443 -75.60 -4.62 22.50
N ALA A 444 -74.57 -4.40 21.67
CA ALA A 444 -74.41 -3.17 20.88
C ALA A 444 -73.16 -3.22 19.98
N ALA A 445 -73.39 -3.06 18.67
CA ALA A 445 -72.40 -2.69 17.68
C ALA A 445 -72.17 -1.17 17.70
N ALA A 446 -70.94 -0.72 17.48
CA ALA A 446 -70.68 0.68 17.12
C ALA A 446 -69.52 0.77 16.12
N SER A 447 -69.84 1.49 15.05
CA SER A 447 -69.10 1.78 13.84
C SER A 447 -68.16 3.00 13.97
N ILE A 448 -67.06 2.94 13.20
CA ILE A 448 -66.49 3.99 12.32
C ILE A 448 -66.56 5.46 12.80
N SER A 449 -65.37 6.08 12.95
CA SER A 449 -65.14 7.45 12.47
C SER A 449 -63.64 7.74 12.23
N ARG A 450 -63.31 8.14 11.00
CA ARG A 450 -62.08 8.85 10.59
C ARG A 450 -62.01 10.25 11.24
N PRO A 451 -60.82 10.87 11.23
CA PRO A 451 -60.74 12.26 10.80
C PRO A 451 -59.67 12.48 9.73
N ASP A 452 -60.10 13.05 8.60
CA ASP A 452 -59.28 13.89 7.71
C ASP A 452 -59.51 15.34 8.14
N VAL A 453 -58.45 16.12 8.39
CA VAL A 453 -58.45 17.58 8.20
C VAL A 453 -57.07 18.05 7.75
N ASN A 454 -57.01 18.48 6.49
CA ASN A 454 -56.04 19.43 5.97
C ASN A 454 -56.29 20.82 6.60
N THR A 455 -55.27 21.51 7.11
CA THR A 455 -55.29 22.98 7.12
C THR A 455 -53.88 23.55 6.97
N VAL A 456 -53.76 24.38 5.94
CA VAL A 456 -52.63 25.23 5.56
C VAL A 456 -52.50 26.39 6.56
N GLY A 457 -51.27 26.74 6.94
CA GLY A 457 -50.99 27.93 7.75
C GLY A 457 -49.56 28.43 7.56
N ASN A 458 -49.38 29.35 6.61
CA ASN A 458 -48.20 30.20 6.46
C ASN A 458 -48.02 31.10 7.69
N SER A 459 -46.78 31.21 8.19
CA SER A 459 -46.29 32.48 8.74
C SER A 459 -44.76 32.51 8.75
N ALA A 460 -44.22 33.35 7.88
CA ALA A 460 -42.94 34.00 8.10
C ALA A 460 -43.02 34.88 9.35
N TRP A 461 -41.88 35.16 9.99
CA TRP A 461 -41.48 36.47 10.54
C TRP A 461 -39.98 36.42 10.87
N ALA A 462 -39.33 37.56 10.65
CA ALA A 462 -37.89 37.77 10.69
C ALA A 462 -37.42 38.43 11.99
N ASN A 463 -36.09 38.37 12.21
CA ASN A 463 -35.22 39.22 13.05
C ASN A 463 -35.47 39.27 14.58
N ASN A 464 -34.47 38.93 15.39
CA ASN A 464 -33.33 39.80 15.73
C ASN A 464 -32.36 39.18 16.76
N GLY A 465 -31.05 39.49 16.63
CA GLY A 465 -30.01 39.53 17.69
C GLY A 465 -29.53 38.16 18.22
N GLY A 466 -28.25 37.87 18.44
CA GLY A 466 -27.04 38.67 18.55
C GLY A 466 -26.11 38.00 19.58
N PHE A 467 -24.90 37.61 19.16
CA PHE A 467 -23.67 37.47 19.98
C PHE A 467 -23.64 36.57 21.24
N ARG A 468 -22.98 35.40 21.16
CA ARG A 468 -21.59 35.08 21.63
C ARG A 468 -21.39 33.57 21.86
N HIS A 469 -20.20 33.10 21.46
CA HIS A 469 -19.63 31.75 21.65
C HIS A 469 -19.64 31.27 23.12
N PRO A 470 -19.58 29.94 23.37
CA PRO A 470 -18.29 29.38 23.76
C PRO A 470 -17.92 28.03 23.13
N TYR A 471 -16.61 27.75 23.14
CA TYR A 471 -15.95 26.56 22.61
C TYR A 471 -16.15 25.32 23.50
N ALA A 472 -16.65 24.26 22.86
CA ALA A 472 -16.03 22.94 22.69
C ALA A 472 -15.33 22.18 23.86
N VAL A 473 -15.91 21.00 24.13
CA VAL A 473 -15.30 19.65 24.02
C VAL A 473 -14.42 19.12 25.18
N ALA A 474 -15.05 18.22 25.94
CA ALA A 474 -14.71 16.81 26.23
C ALA A 474 -13.29 16.40 26.68
N GLY A 475 -13.29 15.45 27.63
CA GLY A 475 -12.50 14.23 27.46
C GLY A 475 -11.53 13.88 28.59
N ALA A 476 -12.07 13.24 29.62
CA ALA A 476 -11.73 11.90 30.13
C ALA A 476 -10.28 11.50 30.54
N SER A 477 -10.31 10.58 31.53
CA SER A 477 -9.29 9.60 31.98
C SER A 477 -8.17 10.12 32.89
N SER A 478 -7.68 9.42 33.92
CA SER A 478 -8.08 8.32 34.84
C SER A 478 -6.76 7.88 35.49
N HIS A 479 -6.70 7.55 36.79
CA HIS A 479 -5.98 6.35 37.28
C HIS A 479 -6.10 6.12 38.80
N SER A 480 -6.54 4.89 39.14
CA SER A 480 -6.08 3.90 40.14
C SER A 480 -5.82 4.32 41.60
N PRO A 481 -6.04 3.42 42.60
CA PRO A 481 -5.03 2.41 42.99
C PRO A 481 -5.63 1.09 43.59
N GLU A 482 -5.04 -0.10 43.35
CA GLU A 482 -4.07 -0.88 44.17
C GLU A 482 -4.68 -2.05 44.98
N ILE A 483 -3.79 -3.02 45.27
CA ILE A 483 -3.84 -4.15 46.23
C ILE A 483 -4.52 -5.42 45.64
N MET A 484 -3.92 -6.61 45.49
CA MET A 484 -3.07 -7.40 46.39
C MET A 484 -2.43 -8.60 45.65
N ALA A 485 -1.37 -9.16 46.23
CA ALA A 485 -0.57 -10.28 45.73
C ALA A 485 -1.17 -11.66 46.02
N ALA A 486 -0.84 -12.65 45.17
CA ALA A 486 -0.71 -14.06 45.55
C ALA A 486 0.14 -14.83 44.53
N ASP A 487 0.98 -15.72 45.07
CA ASP A 487 1.98 -16.59 44.44
C ASP A 487 1.46 -17.50 43.30
N LEU A 488 2.33 -17.87 42.35
CA LEU A 488 2.78 -19.28 42.18
C LEU A 488 3.82 -19.48 41.04
N HIS A 489 4.64 -20.51 41.26
CA HIS A 489 5.66 -21.17 40.43
C HIS A 489 5.27 -21.50 38.96
N CYS A 490 6.27 -21.43 38.05
CA CYS A 490 6.45 -22.32 36.88
C CYS A 490 7.87 -22.12 36.29
N GLU A 491 8.82 -23.04 36.47
CA GLU A 491 9.12 -24.21 35.61
C GLU A 491 9.39 -23.84 34.14
N LYS A 492 10.67 -23.95 33.75
CA LYS A 492 11.19 -23.63 32.41
C LYS A 492 11.48 -24.93 31.67
N ASP A 493 10.64 -25.25 30.69
CA ASP A 493 11.00 -26.20 29.64
C ASP A 493 11.27 -25.49 28.32
N ALA A 494 12.49 -25.71 27.83
CA ALA A 494 13.05 -25.17 26.61
C ALA A 494 13.00 -26.24 25.52
N LEU A 495 12.27 -26.00 24.44
CA LEU A 495 12.33 -26.85 23.24
C LEU A 495 13.42 -26.34 22.30
N ARG A 496 14.64 -26.80 22.59
CA ARG A 496 15.86 -26.66 21.79
C ARG A 496 16.03 -27.96 21.02
N MET A 497 15.53 -28.06 19.78
CA MET A 497 15.77 -29.27 18.98
C MET A 497 17.19 -29.23 18.37
N HIS A 498 18.03 -30.09 18.93
CA HIS A 498 19.33 -30.51 18.41
C HIS A 498 19.16 -31.17 17.03
N LEU A 499 19.86 -30.64 16.02
CA LEU A 499 20.21 -31.38 14.82
C LEU A 499 21.39 -32.30 15.18
N ASN A 500 21.09 -33.57 15.44
CA ASN A 500 22.09 -34.64 15.40
C ASN A 500 22.12 -35.20 13.98
N GLY A 501 23.26 -35.05 13.32
CA GLY A 501 23.55 -35.74 12.07
C GLY A 501 23.63 -37.24 12.30
N LYS A 502 22.79 -37.98 11.58
CA LYS A 502 23.03 -39.39 11.28
C LYS A 502 23.03 -39.53 9.76
N HIS A 503 24.22 -39.87 9.24
CA HIS A 503 24.41 -40.49 7.95
C HIS A 503 23.55 -41.76 7.91
N VAL A 504 22.66 -41.88 6.92
CA VAL A 504 22.01 -43.13 6.56
C VAL A 504 22.20 -43.30 5.07
N ASP A 505 22.97 -44.32 4.72
CA ASP A 505 23.28 -44.73 3.36
C ASP A 505 22.01 -45.27 2.68
N LEU A 506 21.80 -44.84 1.43
CA LEU A 506 20.73 -45.35 0.57
C LEU A 506 21.17 -46.67 -0.04
N GLU A 507 20.64 -47.76 0.47
CA GLU A 507 20.69 -49.08 -0.15
C GLU A 507 19.47 -49.23 -1.07
N SER A 508 19.74 -49.53 -2.34
CA SER A 508 18.77 -49.85 -3.38
C SER A 508 18.27 -51.28 -3.23
N ASN A 509 16.94 -51.49 -3.26
CA ASN A 509 16.40 -52.61 -4.03
C ASN A 509 14.90 -52.41 -4.38
N PRO A 510 14.45 -52.96 -5.52
CA PRO A 510 13.12 -52.79 -6.08
C PRO A 510 12.17 -53.86 -5.56
N ASP A 511 10.87 -53.59 -5.67
CA ASP A 511 9.81 -54.53 -6.04
C ASP A 511 8.48 -54.00 -5.52
N THR A 512 7.66 -53.39 -6.38
CA THR A 512 6.24 -53.74 -6.44
C THR A 512 5.60 -53.28 -7.76
N VAL A 513 5.23 -54.28 -8.54
CA VAL A 513 4.45 -54.25 -9.78
C VAL A 513 2.98 -53.97 -9.45
N ILE A 514 2.35 -53.00 -10.14
CA ILE A 514 0.94 -53.11 -10.56
C ILE A 514 0.82 -52.56 -11.99
N THR A 515 0.10 -53.33 -12.79
CA THR A 515 -0.08 -53.38 -14.24
C THR A 515 -0.90 -52.23 -14.85
N VAL A 516 -0.51 -51.79 -16.04
CA VAL A 516 -1.40 -51.10 -17.00
C VAL A 516 -1.32 -51.87 -18.31
N GLY A 517 -2.50 -52.27 -18.80
CA GLY A 517 -2.68 -53.22 -19.89
C GLY A 517 -2.32 -52.68 -21.28
N ASP A 518 -1.93 -53.67 -22.09
CA ASP A 518 -1.57 -53.62 -23.51
C ASP A 518 -2.64 -53.02 -24.43
N SER A 519 -2.16 -52.38 -25.50
CA SER A 519 -2.68 -52.69 -26.84
C SER A 519 -1.63 -52.40 -27.93
N GLY A 520 -1.23 -53.46 -28.64
CA GLY A 520 -1.00 -53.42 -30.08
C GLY A 520 0.42 -53.20 -30.58
N SER A 521 1.22 -54.28 -30.56
CA SER A 521 2.42 -54.44 -31.37
C SER A 521 2.08 -54.83 -32.82
N MET A 522 2.93 -54.40 -33.78
CA MET A 522 3.39 -55.27 -34.87
C MET A 522 4.68 -54.72 -35.50
N SER A 523 5.76 -55.43 -35.17
CA SER A 523 6.96 -55.83 -35.94
C SER A 523 6.83 -55.78 -37.49
N ASP A 524 7.86 -55.74 -38.33
CA ASP A 524 9.29 -56.04 -38.22
C ASP A 524 10.01 -55.60 -39.52
N ALA A 525 11.35 -55.51 -39.43
CA ALA A 525 12.38 -55.88 -40.41
C ALA A 525 12.61 -55.13 -41.76
N ASP A 526 13.88 -54.76 -41.94
CA ASP A 526 14.77 -54.87 -43.12
C ASP A 526 14.23 -54.63 -44.53
N TYR A 527 14.86 -53.69 -45.26
CA TYR A 527 15.64 -54.03 -46.47
C TYR A 527 16.44 -52.85 -47.02
N SER A 528 17.65 -53.17 -47.49
CA SER A 528 18.60 -52.32 -48.20
C SER A 528 18.52 -52.54 -49.72
N ASP A 529 18.85 -51.50 -50.48
CA ASP A 529 19.43 -51.47 -51.84
C ASP A 529 18.56 -51.64 -53.14
N LYS A 530 18.67 -50.58 -53.96
CA LYS A 530 18.96 -50.51 -55.42
C LYS A 530 17.90 -50.68 -56.53
N ALA A 531 17.86 -49.61 -57.36
CA ALA A 531 17.72 -49.51 -58.83
C ALA A 531 16.34 -49.89 -59.44
N ALA A 532 15.77 -49.23 -60.47
CA ALA A 532 16.32 -48.44 -61.56
C ALA A 532 15.23 -47.57 -62.27
N ILE A 533 15.65 -46.40 -62.79
CA ILE A 533 15.40 -45.83 -64.14
C ILE A 533 13.95 -45.62 -64.63
N VAL A 534 13.59 -44.36 -64.98
CA VAL A 534 13.23 -43.89 -66.36
C VAL A 534 13.16 -42.33 -66.38
N SER A 535 14.03 -41.75 -67.22
CA SER A 535 14.12 -40.43 -67.93
C SER A 535 13.10 -39.28 -67.65
N HIS A 536 13.52 -38.06 -67.25
CA HIS A 536 14.05 -36.88 -68.02
C HIS A 536 12.99 -36.02 -68.77
N PRO A 537 13.25 -34.74 -69.14
CA PRO A 537 14.26 -33.74 -68.69
C PRO A 537 13.66 -32.32 -68.42
N GLY A 538 14.27 -31.45 -67.60
CA GLY A 538 15.25 -30.42 -68.00
C GLY A 538 14.65 -29.00 -67.79
N ASN A 539 15.35 -27.89 -67.53
CA ASN A 539 16.75 -27.60 -67.26
C ASN A 539 16.83 -26.14 -66.72
N ILE A 540 17.62 -25.90 -65.67
CA ILE A 540 18.63 -24.83 -65.41
C ILE A 540 18.37 -23.41 -66.00
N GLY A 541 18.55 -22.28 -65.30
CA GLY A 541 19.10 -22.04 -63.96
C GLY A 541 19.54 -20.58 -63.72
N THR A 542 20.28 -20.42 -62.62
CA THR A 542 21.28 -19.38 -62.28
C THR A 542 20.88 -17.93 -61.99
N ILE A 543 21.23 -17.55 -60.75
CA ILE A 543 21.32 -16.25 -60.11
C ILE A 543 22.56 -15.50 -60.61
N SER A 544 22.43 -14.20 -60.95
CA SER A 544 23.51 -13.20 -60.81
C SER A 544 23.03 -11.76 -61.00
N ALA A 545 23.52 -10.89 -60.10
CA ALA A 545 23.85 -9.47 -60.27
C ALA A 545 22.74 -8.45 -60.60
N LEU A 546 22.26 -7.75 -59.56
CA LEU A 546 21.51 -6.50 -59.70
C LEU A 546 22.49 -5.34 -59.96
N ARG A 547 22.54 -4.88 -61.21
CA ARG A 547 23.31 -3.71 -61.66
C ARG A 547 22.38 -2.50 -61.81
N ILE A 548 22.84 -1.38 -61.27
CA ILE A 548 22.29 -0.03 -61.36
C ILE A 548 22.08 0.38 -62.83
N HIS A 549 20.90 0.92 -63.17
CA HIS A 549 20.72 1.80 -64.31
C HIS A 549 19.75 2.94 -64.00
N THR A 550 20.21 4.13 -64.38
CA THR A 550 19.63 5.46 -64.27
C THR A 550 18.72 5.81 -65.47
N GLY A 551 17.54 6.38 -65.17
CA GLY A 551 16.76 7.35 -65.97
C GLY A 551 15.95 6.84 -67.19
N PRO A 552 15.11 7.68 -67.84
CA PRO A 552 14.51 8.96 -67.39
C PRO A 552 12.98 9.09 -67.65
N ALA A 553 12.43 10.15 -67.05
CA ALA A 553 11.20 10.91 -67.33
C ALA A 553 10.16 10.41 -68.36
N HIS A 554 8.89 10.37 -67.94
CA HIS A 554 7.80 10.95 -68.72
C HIS A 554 6.66 11.46 -67.81
N THR A 555 6.26 12.69 -68.09
CA THR A 555 5.12 13.44 -67.57
C THR A 555 3.78 12.79 -67.92
N THR A 556 2.80 12.82 -67.01
CA THR A 556 1.41 13.17 -67.31
C THR A 556 0.64 13.46 -66.02
N ALA A 557 -0.11 14.54 -66.06
CA ALA A 557 -1.02 15.02 -65.04
C ALA A 557 -2.28 14.14 -64.95
N GLY A 558 -2.92 14.11 -63.77
CA GLY A 558 -4.23 13.51 -63.60
C GLY A 558 -4.64 13.38 -62.13
N ASP A 559 -5.46 14.32 -61.68
CA ASP A 559 -6.05 14.44 -60.36
C ASP A 559 -6.67 13.15 -59.79
N SER A 560 -6.45 12.87 -58.49
CA SER A 560 -7.58 12.55 -57.61
C SER A 560 -7.24 12.74 -56.13
N LYS A 561 -8.25 13.24 -55.43
CA LYS A 561 -8.30 13.61 -54.02
C LYS A 561 -8.35 12.37 -53.12
N THR A 562 -7.56 12.34 -52.06
CA THR A 562 -7.98 11.99 -50.68
C THR A 562 -6.83 12.25 -49.72
N GLY A 563 -6.84 13.41 -49.07
CA GLY A 563 -5.86 13.77 -48.04
C GLY A 563 -6.16 13.08 -46.72
N ALA A 564 -5.39 12.04 -46.40
CA ALA A 564 -5.24 11.54 -45.04
C ALA A 564 -4.43 12.56 -44.22
N LYS A 565 -5.06 13.17 -43.20
CA LYS A 565 -4.34 13.89 -42.13
C LYS A 565 -4.29 12.99 -40.91
N GLU A 566 -3.29 12.13 -40.89
CA GLU A 566 -2.82 11.43 -39.70
C GLU A 566 -2.15 12.46 -38.77
N LYS A 567 -2.90 12.94 -37.77
CA LYS A 567 -2.36 13.83 -36.73
C LYS A 567 -1.61 12.98 -35.71
N SER A 568 -0.28 13.05 -35.75
CA SER A 568 0.59 12.60 -34.68
C SER A 568 0.25 13.36 -33.38
N ARG A 569 -0.30 12.63 -32.40
CA ARG A 569 -0.41 13.09 -31.01
C ARG A 569 0.88 12.74 -30.29
N LEU A 570 1.88 13.60 -30.44
CA LEU A 570 3.07 13.64 -29.57
C LEU A 570 3.40 15.12 -29.30
N GLY A 571 2.73 15.69 -28.31
CA GLY A 571 2.85 17.10 -27.97
C GLY A 571 1.95 17.46 -26.81
N GLY A 572 2.34 17.06 -25.60
CA GLY A 572 1.54 17.28 -24.40
C GLY A 572 2.31 17.04 -23.11
N PHE A 573 3.41 17.76 -22.88
CA PHE A 573 4.05 17.78 -21.55
C PHE A 573 4.67 19.14 -21.14
N TRP A 574 4.33 20.25 -21.79
CA TRP A 574 4.93 21.57 -21.47
C TRP A 574 3.93 22.72 -21.24
N GLY A 575 2.68 22.41 -20.91
CA GLY A 575 1.58 23.38 -20.85
C GLY A 575 1.04 23.77 -19.47
N MET A 576 1.84 23.77 -18.39
CA MET A 576 1.31 24.04 -17.04
C MET A 576 2.09 25.07 -16.20
N PHE A 577 2.62 26.12 -16.85
CA PHE A 577 3.06 27.34 -16.17
C PHE A 577 2.65 28.58 -16.98
N LYS A 578 1.34 28.92 -17.00
CA LYS A 578 0.89 30.26 -17.41
C LYS A 578 -0.56 30.57 -17.01
N LYS A 579 -0.73 31.12 -15.80
CA LYS A 579 -1.81 32.04 -15.35
C LYS A 579 -1.65 32.24 -13.85
N GLY A 580 -1.64 33.42 -13.27
CA GLY A 580 -1.72 34.79 -13.76
C GLY A 580 -1.58 35.70 -12.54
N LYS A 581 -0.91 36.83 -12.66
CA LYS A 581 -0.91 37.88 -11.63
C LYS A 581 -0.95 39.22 -12.34
N ASN A 582 -2.15 39.79 -12.43
CA ASN A 582 -2.35 41.19 -12.77
C ASN A 582 -2.48 41.99 -11.46
N SER A 583 -1.57 42.96 -11.34
CA SER A 583 -1.76 44.34 -10.88
C SER A 583 -2.79 44.65 -9.79
N GLY A 584 -2.29 45.24 -8.71
CA GLY A 584 -3.02 46.08 -7.77
C GLY A 584 -2.01 46.89 -6.96
N ASP A 585 -1.71 48.09 -7.46
CA ASP A 585 -0.94 49.13 -6.78
C ASP A 585 -1.65 49.57 -5.49
N THR A 586 -0.89 49.73 -4.40
CA THR A 586 -1.06 50.86 -3.47
C THR A 586 0.27 51.14 -2.77
N SER A 587 0.62 52.41 -2.79
CA SER A 587 1.82 53.06 -2.27
C SER A 587 1.84 53.23 -0.75
N ALA A 588 3.07 53.41 -0.25
CA ALA A 588 3.49 54.28 0.87
C ALA A 588 3.13 53.86 2.31
N ALA A 589 4.17 53.54 3.10
CA ALA A 589 4.62 54.41 4.19
C ALA A 589 5.89 53.83 4.84
N ALA A 590 6.88 54.71 4.99
CA ALA A 590 8.10 54.47 5.73
C ALA A 590 7.82 54.45 7.25
N THR A 591 8.51 53.60 8.01
CA THR A 591 8.99 53.99 9.33
C THR A 591 10.15 53.10 9.77
N ALA A 592 11.24 53.77 10.10
CA ALA A 592 12.43 53.22 10.72
C ALA A 592 12.15 52.75 12.15
N ALA A 593 12.86 51.71 12.59
CA ALA A 593 13.17 51.50 14.00
C ALA A 593 14.45 50.66 14.13
N VAL A 594 15.55 51.37 14.38
CA VAL A 594 16.79 50.90 14.98
C VAL A 594 16.63 51.02 16.49
N ALA A 595 16.91 49.95 17.23
CA ALA A 595 17.35 49.96 18.65
C ALA A 595 17.79 48.51 18.98
N ASN A 596 19.10 48.24 19.03
CA ASN A 596 19.95 48.30 20.23
C ASN A 596 19.55 47.30 21.32
N ILE A 597 20.36 46.25 21.43
CA ILE A 597 20.60 45.50 22.67
C ILE A 597 22.12 45.52 22.86
N ASP A 598 22.56 46.35 23.79
CA ASP A 598 23.87 46.29 24.44
C ASP A 598 23.65 46.07 25.94
N ASP A 599 24.70 45.55 26.57
CA ASP A 599 25.01 45.49 28.00
C ASP A 599 24.47 44.33 28.85
N ALA A 600 25.36 43.37 29.13
CA ALA A 600 26.15 43.29 30.38
C ALA A 600 26.73 41.85 30.55
N VAL A 601 28.04 41.64 30.44
CA VAL A 601 29.08 41.72 31.53
C VAL A 601 28.86 40.61 32.57
N ALA A 602 29.61 39.49 32.53
CA ALA A 602 30.98 39.22 33.01
C ALA A 602 31.05 38.73 34.47
N GLY A 603 32.04 37.87 34.77
CA GLY A 603 32.41 37.41 36.12
C GLY A 603 32.04 35.94 36.37
N ASP A 604 32.86 34.91 36.11
CA ASP A 604 34.26 34.62 36.44
C ASP A 604 34.41 33.77 37.73
N GLU A 605 35.46 32.95 37.69
CA GLU A 605 36.14 32.18 38.74
C GLU A 605 35.77 30.72 39.07
N ASP A 606 36.89 30.00 39.18
CA ASP A 606 37.17 28.58 39.30
C ASP A 606 36.79 27.96 40.67
N VAL A 607 36.85 26.62 40.76
CA VAL A 607 37.70 25.88 41.72
C VAL A 607 37.46 24.37 41.60
N GLU A 608 38.58 23.65 41.66
CA GLU A 608 38.78 22.20 41.65
C GLU A 608 37.99 21.40 42.69
N GLY A 609 37.80 20.11 42.43
CA GLY A 609 37.47 19.15 43.48
C GLY A 609 36.94 17.82 42.96
N GLY A 610 37.83 16.88 42.65
CA GLY A 610 37.45 15.50 42.35
C GLY A 610 37.02 14.72 43.59
N ALA A 611 36.09 13.78 43.43
CA ALA A 611 36.11 12.46 44.05
C ALA A 611 34.88 11.62 43.64
N GLY A 612 35.19 10.39 43.23
CA GLY A 612 34.40 9.16 43.16
C GLY A 612 32.89 9.16 43.46
N GLY A 613 32.13 8.54 42.56
CA GLY A 613 30.78 8.08 42.84
C GLY A 613 30.23 7.18 41.73
N ASN A 614 30.27 5.87 41.97
CA ASN A 614 29.73 4.81 41.12
C ASN A 614 28.26 5.05 40.72
N GLY A 615 27.95 4.87 39.43
CA GLY A 615 26.58 4.97 38.92
C GLY A 615 26.42 4.31 37.56
N LEU A 616 26.48 2.97 37.55
CA LEU A 616 26.23 2.11 36.40
C LEU A 616 24.77 2.26 35.93
N ILE A 617 24.50 3.13 34.96
CA ILE A 617 23.19 3.25 34.32
C ILE A 617 23.06 2.15 33.26
N LYS A 618 22.30 1.10 33.61
CA LYS A 618 21.71 0.15 32.65
C LYS A 618 20.55 0.85 31.90
N PRO A 619 20.50 0.81 30.55
CA PRO A 619 19.25 1.04 29.85
C PRO A 619 18.43 -0.25 29.83
N SER A 620 17.52 -0.41 30.79
CA SER A 620 16.39 -1.34 30.69
C SER A 620 15.26 -0.64 29.93
N ASN A 621 14.87 -1.19 28.77
CA ASN A 621 13.50 -1.17 28.22
C ASN A 621 13.46 -2.04 26.95
N ALA A 622 13.60 -3.35 27.13
CA ALA A 622 13.08 -4.31 26.18
C ALA A 622 11.60 -4.52 26.51
N ALA A 623 10.71 -3.99 25.67
CA ALA A 623 9.29 -4.28 25.74
C ALA A 623 9.08 -5.75 25.33
N ILE A 624 8.84 -6.60 26.32
CA ILE A 624 8.43 -7.99 26.13
C ILE A 624 6.98 -7.98 25.60
N LEU A 625 6.82 -8.58 24.43
CA LEU A 625 5.55 -8.86 23.78
C LEU A 625 4.84 -9.98 24.58
N ALA A 626 3.90 -9.61 25.44
CA ALA A 626 3.03 -10.59 26.09
C ALA A 626 2.09 -11.20 25.04
N ILE A 627 2.31 -12.48 24.72
CA ILE A 627 1.34 -13.34 24.06
C ILE A 627 0.35 -13.76 25.15
N GLY A 628 -0.67 -12.93 25.38
CA GLY A 628 -1.83 -13.29 26.17
C GLY A 628 -2.86 -13.95 25.26
N GLY A 629 -2.97 -15.27 25.35
CA GLY A 629 -4.17 -15.98 24.88
C GLY A 629 -5.34 -15.54 25.75
N ALA A 630 -6.24 -14.74 25.20
CA ALA A 630 -7.50 -14.45 25.84
C ALA A 630 -8.33 -15.74 25.88
N ALA A 631 -8.48 -16.30 27.07
CA ALA A 631 -9.57 -17.21 27.36
C ALA A 631 -10.89 -16.51 26.97
N ILE A 632 -11.76 -17.27 26.32
CA ILE A 632 -13.10 -16.88 25.94
C ILE A 632 -13.85 -16.55 27.24
N GLY A 633 -13.91 -15.25 27.57
CA GLY A 633 -14.74 -14.72 28.63
C GLY A 633 -16.18 -14.68 28.17
N ASP A 634 -17.08 -15.15 29.03
CA ASP A 634 -18.51 -15.29 28.81
C ASP A 634 -19.15 -14.02 28.21
N LEU A 635 -19.80 -14.21 27.07
CA LEU A 635 -20.68 -13.22 26.46
C LEU A 635 -21.89 -12.98 27.38
N PRO A 636 -22.42 -11.73 27.46
CA PRO A 636 -23.62 -11.46 28.22
C PRO A 636 -24.81 -12.25 27.65
N GLN A 637 -25.28 -13.24 28.41
CA GLN A 637 -26.46 -14.03 28.09
C GLN A 637 -27.71 -13.14 28.14
N ARG A 638 -28.38 -12.96 27.00
CA ARG A 638 -29.64 -12.23 26.93
C ARG A 638 -30.78 -13.21 27.23
N ARG A 639 -31.36 -13.13 28.43
CA ARG A 639 -32.59 -13.86 28.80
C ARG A 639 -33.81 -13.15 28.22
N ASN A 640 -34.77 -13.91 27.71
CA ASN A 640 -36.06 -13.34 27.31
C ASN A 640 -36.88 -12.94 28.57
N SER A 641 -38.02 -12.29 28.36
CA SER A 641 -38.97 -11.90 29.43
C SER A 641 -39.54 -13.08 30.24
N ARG A 642 -39.25 -14.33 29.84
CA ARG A 642 -39.62 -15.57 30.55
C ARG A 642 -38.45 -16.19 31.32
N GLY A 643 -37.27 -15.55 31.33
CA GLY A 643 -36.09 -16.05 32.04
C GLY A 643 -35.38 -17.21 31.35
N GLU A 644 -35.77 -17.57 30.13
CA GLU A 644 -35.13 -18.63 29.36
C GLU A 644 -33.86 -18.11 28.69
N GLU A 645 -32.81 -18.94 28.72
CA GLU A 645 -31.60 -18.70 27.95
C GLU A 645 -31.92 -18.81 26.47
N VAL A 646 -32.10 -17.65 25.82
CA VAL A 646 -32.15 -17.61 24.36
C VAL A 646 -30.70 -17.77 23.89
N MET A 647 -30.31 -19.01 23.58
CA MET A 647 -29.21 -19.21 22.64
C MET A 647 -29.64 -18.55 21.34
N VAL A 648 -29.17 -17.32 21.10
CA VAL A 648 -29.11 -16.79 19.75
C VAL A 648 -28.10 -17.68 19.05
N VAL A 649 -28.58 -18.78 18.50
CA VAL A 649 -27.85 -19.57 17.51
C VAL A 649 -27.72 -18.62 16.33
N SER A 650 -26.70 -17.76 16.36
CA SER A 650 -26.17 -17.09 15.19
C SER A 650 -25.45 -18.15 14.37
N SER A 651 -26.15 -19.22 13.97
CA SER A 651 -25.72 -20.01 12.85
C SER A 651 -25.85 -19.06 11.66
N ILE A 652 -24.77 -18.32 11.40
CA ILE A 652 -24.52 -17.73 10.10
C ILE A 652 -24.85 -18.86 9.14
N PRO A 653 -25.83 -18.70 8.23
CA PRO A 653 -26.19 -19.76 7.31
C PRO A 653 -24.90 -20.25 6.66
N PRO A 654 -24.73 -21.58 6.46
CA PRO A 654 -23.51 -22.12 5.86
C PRO A 654 -23.19 -21.28 4.64
N PHE A 655 -21.94 -20.77 4.58
CA PHE A 655 -21.51 -19.83 3.54
C PHE A 655 -22.02 -20.32 2.19
N THR A 656 -23.00 -19.61 1.63
CA THR A 656 -23.49 -19.97 0.30
C THR A 656 -22.30 -19.86 -0.65
N PRO A 657 -22.11 -20.81 -1.58
CA PRO A 657 -20.90 -20.82 -2.38
C PRO A 657 -20.70 -19.46 -3.04
N VAL A 658 -19.50 -18.89 -2.90
CA VAL A 658 -19.19 -17.52 -3.35
C VAL A 658 -19.51 -17.33 -4.84
N ARG A 659 -19.53 -18.42 -5.60
CA ARG A 659 -19.91 -18.48 -7.01
C ARG A 659 -21.34 -17.96 -7.30
N TYR A 660 -22.27 -18.09 -6.37
CA TYR A 660 -23.66 -17.72 -6.64
C TYR A 660 -23.91 -16.25 -6.32
N THR A 661 -24.56 -15.55 -7.25
CA THR A 661 -25.04 -14.19 -7.00
C THR A 661 -26.29 -14.21 -6.10
N ILE A 662 -26.82 -13.04 -5.74
CA ILE A 662 -27.92 -12.96 -4.77
C ILE A 662 -29.18 -13.64 -5.34
N MET A 663 -29.50 -13.38 -6.61
CA MET A 663 -30.70 -13.91 -7.26
C MET A 663 -30.72 -15.46 -7.38
N PRO A 664 -29.67 -16.13 -7.89
CA PRO A 664 -29.59 -17.59 -7.89
C PRO A 664 -29.69 -18.20 -6.49
N THR A 665 -29.12 -17.56 -5.47
CA THR A 665 -29.23 -18.05 -4.10
C THR A 665 -30.65 -17.90 -3.56
N LEU A 666 -31.33 -16.79 -3.83
CA LEU A 666 -32.75 -16.65 -3.51
C LEU A 666 -33.59 -17.73 -4.19
N MET A 667 -33.32 -18.03 -5.47
CA MET A 667 -34.04 -19.08 -6.20
C MET A 667 -33.80 -20.50 -5.67
N GLN A 668 -32.67 -20.75 -5.00
CA GLN A 668 -32.34 -22.05 -4.39
C GLN A 668 -32.95 -22.23 -3.00
N THR A 669 -33.43 -21.17 -2.36
CA THR A 669 -34.09 -21.28 -1.06
C THR A 669 -35.51 -21.85 -1.18
N PRO A 670 -36.01 -22.58 -0.16
CA PRO A 670 -37.37 -23.12 -0.17
C PRO A 670 -38.46 -22.07 -0.47
N ALA A 671 -38.30 -20.86 0.08
CA ALA A 671 -39.18 -19.72 -0.16
C ALA A 671 -39.19 -19.30 -1.65
N GLY A 672 -38.03 -19.30 -2.32
CA GLY A 672 -37.92 -19.03 -3.74
C GLY A 672 -38.58 -20.09 -4.62
N LEU A 673 -38.53 -21.36 -4.19
CA LEU A 673 -39.13 -22.48 -4.92
C LEU A 673 -40.67 -22.41 -4.95
N HIS A 674 -41.29 -22.01 -3.84
CA HIS A 674 -42.75 -21.87 -3.72
C HIS A 674 -43.29 -20.64 -4.45
N ARG A 675 -42.48 -19.58 -4.63
CA ARG A 675 -42.89 -18.31 -5.23
C ARG A 675 -42.52 -18.21 -6.72
N LYS A 676 -42.85 -19.24 -7.53
CA LYS A 676 -42.62 -19.23 -8.99
C LYS A 676 -43.38 -18.14 -9.79
N VAL A 677 -44.26 -17.36 -9.16
CA VAL A 677 -45.32 -16.64 -9.88
C VAL A 677 -44.98 -15.18 -10.28
N ASN A 678 -43.93 -14.53 -9.78
CA ASN A 678 -43.54 -13.21 -10.32
C ASN A 678 -42.07 -12.81 -10.08
N ILE A 679 -41.16 -13.25 -10.95
CA ILE A 679 -39.72 -12.92 -10.91
C ILE A 679 -39.50 -11.38 -10.94
N ASN A 680 -40.37 -10.63 -11.62
CA ASN A 680 -40.25 -9.17 -11.72
C ASN A 680 -40.52 -8.47 -10.38
N ALA A 681 -41.34 -9.06 -9.51
CA ALA A 681 -41.60 -8.51 -8.17
C ALA A 681 -40.36 -8.60 -7.27
N PHE A 682 -39.51 -9.61 -7.46
CA PHE A 682 -38.25 -9.73 -6.74
C PHE A 682 -37.17 -8.78 -7.24
N LYS A 683 -37.33 -8.18 -8.43
CA LYS A 683 -36.27 -7.34 -8.98
C LYS A 683 -36.08 -6.04 -8.18
N VAL A 684 -37.15 -5.50 -7.61
CA VAL A 684 -37.11 -4.24 -6.86
C VAL A 684 -36.70 -4.51 -5.41
N LEU A 685 -35.66 -3.80 -4.94
CA LEU A 685 -35.16 -3.95 -3.59
C LEU A 685 -36.11 -3.29 -2.55
N PRO A 686 -36.50 -4.02 -1.49
CA PRO A 686 -37.28 -3.52 -0.37
C PRO A 686 -36.62 -2.31 0.28
N PHE A 687 -37.43 -1.37 0.77
CA PHE A 687 -36.94 -0.11 1.34
C PHE A 687 -35.96 -0.33 2.51
N THR A 688 -36.22 -1.37 3.32
CA THR A 688 -35.39 -1.80 4.47
C THR A 688 -33.96 -2.15 4.08
N LEU A 689 -33.74 -2.72 2.88
CA LEU A 689 -32.41 -3.14 2.40
C LEU A 689 -31.65 -2.05 1.65
N ARG A 690 -32.31 -0.94 1.27
CA ARG A 690 -31.67 0.14 0.49
C ARG A 690 -30.51 0.79 1.25
N GLY A 691 -30.61 0.90 2.58
CA GLY A 691 -29.55 1.41 3.44
C GLY A 691 -28.28 0.56 3.34
N ASP A 692 -28.42 -0.76 3.43
CA ASP A 692 -27.31 -1.72 3.31
C ASP A 692 -26.63 -1.63 1.94
N TYR A 693 -27.42 -1.61 0.85
CA TYR A 693 -26.89 -1.47 -0.51
C TYR A 693 -26.18 -0.14 -0.74
N TYR A 694 -26.71 0.97 -0.20
CA TYR A 694 -26.07 2.28 -0.26
C TYR A 694 -24.77 2.34 0.56
N GLY A 695 -24.77 1.73 1.76
CA GLY A 695 -23.58 1.58 2.60
C GLY A 695 -22.48 0.79 1.87
N PHE A 696 -22.85 -0.30 1.20
CA PHE A 696 -21.93 -1.09 0.38
C PHE A 696 -21.38 -0.27 -0.81
N TYR A 697 -22.26 0.41 -1.56
CA TYR A 697 -21.88 1.28 -2.67
C TYR A 697 -20.89 2.38 -2.23
N SER A 698 -21.21 3.11 -1.17
CA SER A 698 -20.39 4.22 -0.67
C SER A 698 -19.04 3.78 -0.13
N THR A 699 -18.91 2.52 0.31
CA THR A 699 -17.68 1.96 0.85
C THR A 699 -16.73 1.45 -0.24
N PHE A 700 -17.25 0.83 -1.30
CA PHE A 700 -16.41 0.13 -2.30
C PHE A 700 -16.49 0.71 -3.71
N ILE A 701 -17.60 1.30 -4.13
CA ILE A 701 -17.84 1.63 -5.56
C ILE A 701 -17.80 3.13 -5.80
N ALA A 702 -18.28 3.94 -4.84
CA ALA A 702 -18.32 5.38 -4.97
C ALA A 702 -16.93 5.98 -5.26
N GLN A 703 -16.89 7.04 -6.05
CA GLN A 703 -15.63 7.71 -6.39
C GLN A 703 -15.00 8.31 -5.11
N GLY A 704 -13.75 7.92 -4.83
CA GLY A 704 -13.06 8.34 -3.61
C GLY A 704 -13.49 7.57 -2.35
N ALA A 705 -14.21 6.46 -2.50
CA ALA A 705 -14.55 5.58 -1.40
C ALA A 705 -13.29 5.07 -0.67
N THR A 706 -13.42 4.82 0.63
CA THR A 706 -12.29 4.41 1.49
C THR A 706 -11.68 3.08 1.06
N LEU A 707 -12.52 2.17 0.57
CA LEU A 707 -12.16 0.86 0.02
C LEU A 707 -12.52 0.78 -1.46
N GLN A 708 -12.36 1.88 -2.21
CA GLN A 708 -12.66 1.90 -3.64
C GLN A 708 -11.95 0.75 -4.38
N ILE A 709 -12.74 -0.13 -5.00
CA ILE A 709 -12.24 -1.24 -5.83
C ILE A 709 -12.01 -0.77 -7.27
N ASN A 710 -11.00 -1.35 -7.91
CA ASN A 710 -10.66 -1.05 -9.31
C ASN A 710 -11.47 -1.92 -10.28
N ILE A 711 -12.77 -1.61 -10.45
CA ILE A 711 -13.65 -2.25 -11.43
C ILE A 711 -13.78 -1.40 -12.70
N ASP A 712 -14.28 -1.97 -13.80
CA ASP A 712 -14.56 -1.23 -15.03
C ASP A 712 -15.47 -0.02 -14.74
N GLY A 713 -15.08 1.14 -15.29
CA GLY A 713 -15.80 2.39 -15.14
C GLY A 713 -17.25 2.28 -15.61
N ARG A 714 -17.55 1.44 -16.61
CA ARG A 714 -18.92 1.20 -17.08
C ARG A 714 -19.81 0.56 -16.02
N ILE A 715 -19.27 -0.43 -15.29
CA ILE A 715 -19.96 -1.10 -14.19
C ILE A 715 -20.18 -0.11 -13.05
N ALA A 716 -19.13 0.60 -12.64
CA ALA A 716 -19.22 1.61 -11.59
C ALA A 716 -20.21 2.74 -11.92
N GLU A 717 -20.22 3.24 -13.15
CA GLU A 717 -21.15 4.27 -13.63
C GLU A 717 -22.59 3.76 -13.66
N THR A 718 -22.81 2.52 -14.11
CA THR A 718 -24.14 1.90 -14.12
C THR A 718 -24.70 1.78 -12.71
N ILE A 719 -23.91 1.27 -11.76
CA ILE A 719 -24.30 1.17 -10.36
C ILE A 719 -24.56 2.56 -9.77
N THR A 720 -23.67 3.53 -10.04
CA THR A 720 -23.81 4.93 -9.59
C THR A 720 -25.11 5.55 -10.10
N ARG A 721 -25.47 5.31 -11.37
CA ARG A 721 -26.72 5.80 -11.96
C ARG A 721 -27.94 5.19 -11.27
N LEU A 722 -27.92 3.88 -10.98
CA LEU A 722 -29.02 3.19 -10.27
C LEU A 722 -29.19 3.72 -8.83
N VAL A 723 -28.08 3.96 -8.13
CA VAL A 723 -28.11 4.56 -6.79
C VAL A 723 -28.66 5.99 -6.83
N HIS A 724 -28.21 6.83 -7.78
CA HIS A 724 -28.71 8.20 -7.90
C HIS A 724 -30.17 8.29 -8.33
N SER A 725 -30.64 7.37 -9.18
CA SER A 725 -32.05 7.30 -9.58
C SER A 725 -32.95 6.66 -8.53
N GLN A 726 -32.40 6.21 -7.39
CA GLN A 726 -33.10 5.46 -6.35
C GLN A 726 -33.74 4.16 -6.86
N GLN A 727 -33.22 3.61 -7.97
CA GLN A 727 -33.68 2.35 -8.58
C GLN A 727 -32.81 1.20 -8.11
N TYR A 728 -32.97 0.83 -6.83
CA TYR A 728 -32.25 -0.31 -6.24
C TYR A 728 -32.84 -1.63 -6.73
N THR A 729 -31.99 -2.47 -7.30
CA THR A 729 -32.33 -3.83 -7.69
C THR A 729 -31.44 -4.83 -6.96
N ILE A 730 -31.95 -6.04 -6.70
CA ILE A 730 -31.18 -7.07 -5.99
C ILE A 730 -29.86 -7.39 -6.70
N ASP A 731 -29.91 -7.43 -8.04
CA ASP A 731 -28.82 -7.81 -8.94
C ASP A 731 -27.86 -6.65 -9.28
N MET A 732 -28.07 -5.44 -8.77
CA MET A 732 -27.27 -4.28 -9.17
C MET A 732 -25.77 -4.41 -8.88
N MET A 733 -25.38 -5.30 -7.96
CA MET A 733 -23.99 -5.52 -7.57
C MET A 733 -23.36 -6.79 -8.18
N ASP A 734 -24.16 -7.61 -8.88
CA ASP A 734 -23.74 -8.93 -9.39
C ASP A 734 -22.61 -8.82 -10.43
N GLU A 735 -22.66 -7.80 -11.29
CA GLU A 735 -21.65 -7.54 -12.32
C GLU A 735 -20.32 -7.10 -11.68
N ALA A 736 -20.36 -6.18 -10.71
CA ALA A 736 -19.18 -5.78 -9.94
C ALA A 736 -18.59 -6.97 -9.16
N HIS A 737 -19.41 -7.82 -8.57
CA HIS A 737 -18.95 -9.02 -7.88
C HIS A 737 -18.23 -10.00 -8.82
N SER A 738 -18.77 -10.21 -10.02
CA SER A 738 -18.15 -11.07 -11.03
C SER A 738 -16.79 -10.53 -11.47
N GLU A 739 -16.69 -9.22 -11.68
CA GLU A 739 -15.44 -8.53 -12.01
C GLU A 739 -14.40 -8.65 -10.86
N VAL A 740 -14.83 -8.44 -9.62
CA VAL A 740 -13.96 -8.58 -8.43
C VAL A 740 -13.43 -10.01 -8.27
N LEU A 741 -14.26 -11.02 -8.52
CA LEU A 741 -13.80 -12.42 -8.51
C LEU A 741 -12.75 -12.67 -9.60
N GLN A 742 -12.95 -12.12 -10.79
CA GLN A 742 -11.99 -12.25 -11.88
C GLN A 742 -10.67 -11.54 -11.55
N LEU A 743 -10.73 -10.33 -10.97
CA LEU A 743 -9.56 -9.59 -10.49
C LEU A 743 -8.80 -10.33 -9.39
N LEU A 744 -9.51 -10.92 -8.43
CA LEU A 744 -8.92 -11.73 -7.36
C LEU A 744 -8.23 -12.97 -7.94
N TYR A 745 -8.89 -13.64 -8.88
CA TYR A 745 -8.38 -14.84 -9.52
C TYR A 745 -7.10 -14.57 -10.33
N ASP A 746 -7.15 -13.59 -11.23
CA ASP A 746 -6.06 -13.31 -12.16
C ASP A 746 -4.85 -12.69 -11.46
N ASN A 747 -5.06 -11.73 -10.57
CA ASN A 747 -3.96 -10.94 -10.00
C ASN A 747 -3.36 -11.54 -8.73
N ILE A 748 -4.16 -12.25 -7.93
CA ILE A 748 -3.77 -12.67 -6.58
C ILE A 748 -3.73 -14.19 -6.46
N PHE A 749 -4.82 -14.86 -6.80
CA PHE A 749 -4.98 -16.30 -6.54
C PHE A 749 -3.90 -17.14 -7.24
N LYS A 750 -3.62 -16.87 -8.52
CA LYS A 750 -2.55 -17.58 -9.25
C LYS A 750 -1.16 -17.41 -8.63
N LYS A 751 -0.91 -16.34 -7.88
CA LYS A 751 0.34 -16.13 -7.12
C LYS A 751 0.26 -16.81 -5.75
N PHE A 752 -0.90 -16.74 -5.10
CA PHE A 752 -1.18 -17.42 -3.84
C PHE A 752 -0.95 -18.93 -3.95
N VAL A 753 -1.49 -19.58 -4.98
CA VAL A 753 -1.31 -21.02 -5.21
C VAL A 753 0.17 -21.39 -5.36
N ARG A 754 0.99 -20.55 -6.00
CA ARG A 754 2.44 -20.81 -6.13
C ARG A 754 3.17 -20.76 -4.80
N VAL A 755 2.80 -19.82 -3.94
CA VAL A 755 3.42 -19.65 -2.62
C VAL A 755 2.94 -20.70 -1.63
N HIS A 756 1.65 -21.05 -1.66
CA HIS A 756 0.99 -21.93 -0.71
C HIS A 756 0.62 -23.30 -1.30
N HIS A 757 1.30 -23.73 -2.37
CA HIS A 757 0.98 -24.98 -3.06
C HIS A 757 0.99 -26.19 -2.10
N ARG A 758 1.97 -26.24 -1.20
CA ARG A 758 2.10 -27.32 -0.20
C ARG A 758 0.95 -27.29 0.81
N ASP A 759 0.61 -26.11 1.30
CA ASP A 759 -0.48 -25.94 2.28
C ASP A 759 -1.84 -26.31 1.65
N LEU A 760 -2.03 -25.93 0.37
CA LEU A 760 -3.21 -26.30 -0.42
C LEU A 760 -3.36 -27.82 -0.56
N ILE A 761 -2.27 -28.52 -0.88
CA ILE A 761 -2.29 -29.99 -1.01
C ILE A 761 -2.57 -30.68 0.33
N ASN A 762 -2.09 -30.14 1.44
CA ASN A 762 -2.30 -30.76 2.75
C ASN A 762 -3.73 -30.58 3.29
N ILE A 763 -4.45 -29.56 2.82
CA ILE A 763 -5.80 -29.23 3.28
C ILE A 763 -6.88 -29.83 2.37
N MET A 764 -6.54 -30.10 1.10
CA MET A 764 -7.43 -30.72 0.11
C MET A 764 -7.25 -32.22 0.02
#